data_AF-A0A9N8QU84-F1
#
_entry.id   AF-A0A9N8QU84-F1
#
_cell.length_a   1.000
_cell.length_b   1.000
_cell.length_c   1.000
_cell.angle_alpha   90.00
_cell.angle_beta   90.00
_cell.angle_gamma   90.00
#
_symmetry.space_group_name_H-M   'P 1'
#
loop_
_entity.id
_entity.type
_entity.pdbx_description
1 polymer ?
#
loop_
_entity_poly.entity_id
_entity_poly.type
_entity_poly.pdbx_seq_one_letter_code
_entity_poly.pdbx_strand_id
1 'polypeptide(L)'
;MQQAAEDPHALPNHCAGLVTSGFYNIATGRASNLADVNSFTRDRLADPQTRQQTLAELNRMQERNQDNLPDDVPGFVARPGEYDLKAGDDLRNQLAYEFGERHTSGDSLGSYQTTMMPVEVNYRNPPGVGIVDGVPMVESHLIIVQRLNPSENYENDRYQIYDPNYGTFDYQNFQHMSTAMNNLIEHGYPQHGGVSGLNMFPYDAESTWQPYEATAPQRSALGNASFHALDDAYEVHELQGAHALSLPSVSLPPPNFDQPGRPSHDELKRGLDAMSDPQPYAFYRPSNVTPEQMKQANGFNLQDTRMQNVNLNVHNFQLAARPGAVDGAGYLGTFRDRLSATERLSSGAQKSGYVYYVAPSPNMVDVDASLGKGDRMSGAGEVAAMGRIDNAQVRGWRKFENGELGSYVANRDYRSDIFDHTRTAGAQPQLAHFSPNDPIWKDDDHKSFVSEANSGGKSRNVPKENPVMASAEFYQRARDKIQYLDNQQAKGEDYRGAVFIKPFFNNQDGKGETKLSFYNDNSYPSVDSAYSSTSEYKFSMGDDGRIHSARDYSKVLRIDEKGNAYIGGIPSDPADMNGVFAYDPDTGGLQHAQDHKWLTEGISAFTPYVAPPQATNGELAARQSWRLENGQGNTVLPPPPSSLFPDNSSGTRQQLYQFYQDQDSALPKGSTRFVTDLPGTTYSGSGDAFLQSKTQLKPEDVSHINAWLTANNAAWLFRDGLYAVSTAPNQLEIRSIGGTPVWRASVEPGTNRVNYESLYSGPSTPNLRISDALWNRAIEQQKRYADLENREKQLYM
;
A
#
# COMPACT_ATOMS: atom_id res chain seq x y z
N MET A 1 -33.44 7.71 26.34
CA MET A 1 -33.42 6.96 25.06
C MET A 1 -33.99 5.56 25.21
N GLN A 2 -33.55 4.75 26.18
CA GLN A 2 -34.11 3.40 26.42
C GLN A 2 -35.64 3.37 26.54
N GLN A 3 -36.23 4.28 27.31
CA GLN A 3 -37.70 4.40 27.39
C GLN A 3 -38.35 4.72 26.04
N ALA A 4 -37.72 5.56 25.21
CA ALA A 4 -38.23 5.90 23.88
C ALA A 4 -38.11 4.73 22.90
N ALA A 5 -37.15 3.83 23.10
CA ALA A 5 -36.98 2.61 22.31
C ALA A 5 -38.04 1.53 22.63
N GLU A 6 -38.86 1.72 23.69
CA GLU A 6 -39.83 0.74 24.22
C GLU A 6 -39.24 -0.63 24.61
N ASP A 7 -37.91 -0.73 24.61
CA ASP A 7 -37.15 -1.91 25.01
C ASP A 7 -35.95 -1.46 25.86
N PRO A 8 -35.91 -1.80 27.16
CA PRO A 8 -34.79 -1.45 28.04
C PRO A 8 -33.47 -2.11 27.62
N HIS A 9 -33.51 -3.12 26.73
CA HIS A 9 -32.35 -3.84 26.22
C HIS A 9 -31.92 -3.43 24.81
N ALA A 10 -32.60 -2.47 24.17
CA ALA A 10 -32.28 -2.10 22.79
C ALA A 10 -30.97 -1.30 22.62
N LEU A 11 -30.48 -0.65 23.68
CA LEU A 11 -29.33 0.26 23.64
C LEU A 11 -28.21 0.05 24.68
N PRO A 12 -28.30 -0.81 25.73
CA PRO A 12 -27.11 -1.15 26.50
C PRO A 12 -26.05 -1.69 25.53
N ASN A 13 -24.82 -1.18 25.62
CA ASN A 13 -23.68 -1.53 24.76
C ASN A 13 -23.63 -0.87 23.35
N HIS A 14 -24.43 0.17 23.11
CA HIS A 14 -24.39 0.96 21.86
C HIS A 14 -23.66 2.31 21.99
N CYS A 15 -22.69 2.42 22.91
CA CYS A 15 -22.03 3.69 23.22
C CYS A 15 -21.28 4.28 22.00
N ALA A 16 -20.51 3.45 21.29
CA ALA A 16 -19.79 3.88 20.08
C ALA A 16 -20.74 4.27 18.95
N GLY A 17 -21.82 3.51 18.76
CA GLY A 17 -22.86 3.80 17.77
C GLY A 17 -23.58 5.13 18.03
N LEU A 18 -23.94 5.40 19.29
CA LEU A 18 -24.61 6.63 19.70
C LEU A 18 -23.70 7.86 19.57
N VAL A 19 -22.45 7.78 20.06
CA VAL A 19 -21.48 8.88 19.94
C VAL A 19 -21.18 9.17 18.48
N THR A 20 -20.89 8.15 17.68
CA THR A 20 -20.55 8.31 16.26
C THR A 20 -21.72 8.87 15.47
N SER A 21 -22.94 8.35 15.68
CA SER A 21 -24.15 8.90 15.05
C SER A 21 -24.35 10.37 15.42
N GLY A 22 -24.13 10.73 16.69
CA GLY A 22 -24.20 12.11 17.17
C GLY A 22 -23.19 13.03 16.48
N PHE A 23 -21.95 12.56 16.36
CA PHE A 23 -20.90 13.31 15.68
C PHE A 23 -21.26 13.54 14.20
N TYR A 24 -21.70 12.51 13.47
CA TYR A 24 -22.15 12.65 12.08
C TYR A 24 -23.36 13.59 11.93
N ASN A 25 -24.32 13.57 12.86
CA ASN A 25 -25.46 14.49 12.81
C ASN A 25 -25.03 15.95 12.94
N ILE A 26 -24.01 16.25 13.73
CA ILE A 26 -23.46 17.61 13.85
C ILE A 26 -22.64 17.97 12.61
N ALA A 27 -21.76 17.07 12.17
CA ALA A 27 -20.93 17.24 10.99
C ALA A 27 -21.73 17.50 9.71
N THR A 28 -22.90 16.87 9.57
CA THR A 28 -23.81 17.03 8.42
C THR A 28 -24.85 18.14 8.60
N GLY A 29 -24.77 18.92 9.69
CA GLY A 29 -25.69 20.03 9.97
C GLY A 29 -27.12 19.61 10.33
N ARG A 30 -27.37 18.32 10.62
CA ARG A 30 -28.68 17.82 11.09
C ARG A 30 -28.97 18.21 12.54
N ALA A 31 -27.92 18.47 13.32
CA ALA A 31 -27.98 18.99 14.68
C ALA A 31 -26.92 20.09 14.84
N SER A 32 -27.18 21.11 15.65
CA SER A 32 -26.20 22.19 15.87
C SER A 32 -25.22 21.87 17.01
N ASN A 33 -25.64 21.01 17.94
CA ASN A 33 -24.88 20.64 19.12
C ASN A 33 -25.30 19.27 19.70
N LEU A 34 -24.59 18.77 20.70
CA LEU A 34 -24.84 17.45 21.29
C LEU A 34 -26.21 17.34 22.00
N ALA A 35 -26.76 18.43 22.54
CA ALA A 35 -28.09 18.41 23.15
C ALA A 35 -29.20 18.25 22.10
N ASP A 36 -29.03 18.89 20.94
CA ASP A 36 -29.92 18.72 19.79
C ASP A 36 -29.86 17.29 19.25
N VAL A 37 -28.66 16.70 19.17
CA VAL A 37 -28.48 15.28 18.82
C VAL A 37 -29.27 14.37 19.76
N ASN A 38 -29.12 14.57 21.07
CA ASN A 38 -29.78 13.75 22.08
C ASN A 38 -31.31 13.84 21.93
N SER A 39 -31.84 15.04 21.63
CA SER A 39 -33.27 15.26 21.38
C SER A 39 -33.71 14.59 20.07
N PHE A 40 -33.00 14.83 18.97
CA PHE A 40 -33.27 14.27 17.65
C PHE A 40 -33.31 12.74 17.66
N THR A 41 -32.31 12.09 18.25
CA THR A 41 -32.24 10.63 18.34
C THR A 41 -33.35 10.08 19.24
N ARG A 42 -33.65 10.74 20.37
CA ARG A 42 -34.78 10.36 21.23
C ARG A 42 -36.10 10.42 20.49
N ASP A 43 -36.34 11.49 19.73
CA ASP A 43 -37.60 11.71 19.02
C ASP A 43 -37.79 10.68 17.89
N ARG A 44 -36.71 10.34 17.15
CA ARG A 44 -36.72 9.23 16.17
C ARG A 44 -36.94 7.85 16.78
N LEU A 45 -36.46 7.61 18.00
CA LEU A 45 -36.73 6.35 18.71
C LEU A 45 -38.17 6.31 19.22
N ALA A 46 -38.70 7.44 19.69
CA ALA A 46 -40.07 7.52 20.20
C ALA A 46 -41.11 7.30 19.08
N ASP A 47 -40.83 7.77 17.87
CA ASP A 47 -41.69 7.59 16.70
C ASP A 47 -41.66 6.13 16.17
N PRO A 48 -42.79 5.39 16.23
CA PRO A 48 -42.86 4.02 15.73
C PRO A 48 -42.48 3.86 14.25
N GLN A 49 -42.65 4.89 13.42
CA GLN A 49 -42.32 4.82 11.99
C GLN A 49 -40.80 4.81 11.73
N THR A 50 -40.03 5.50 12.57
CA THR A 50 -38.58 5.67 12.39
C THR A 50 -37.73 4.87 13.38
N ARG A 51 -38.34 4.33 14.45
CA ARG A 51 -37.65 3.58 15.51
C ARG A 51 -36.77 2.45 15.00
N GLN A 52 -37.34 1.53 14.22
CA GLN A 52 -36.60 0.34 13.75
C GLN A 52 -35.42 0.71 12.84
N GLN A 53 -35.62 1.67 11.95
CA GLN A 53 -34.55 2.19 11.10
C GLN A 53 -33.44 2.85 11.92
N THR A 54 -33.82 3.58 12.98
CA THR A 54 -32.87 4.26 13.88
C THR A 54 -32.07 3.25 14.70
N LEU A 55 -32.70 2.21 15.24
CA LEU A 55 -32.00 1.11 15.90
C LEU A 55 -31.05 0.40 14.93
N ALA A 56 -31.49 0.08 13.72
CA ALA A 56 -30.62 -0.53 12.70
C ALA A 56 -29.45 0.39 12.28
N GLU A 57 -29.64 1.71 12.26
CA GLU A 57 -28.58 2.69 12.02
C GLU A 57 -27.56 2.70 13.18
N LEU A 58 -28.04 2.75 14.42
CA LEU A 58 -27.19 2.75 15.61
C LEU A 58 -26.42 1.43 15.76
N ASN A 59 -27.05 0.29 15.48
CA ASN A 59 -26.39 -1.02 15.53
C ASN A 59 -25.28 -1.11 14.47
N ARG A 60 -25.55 -0.67 13.23
CA ARG A 60 -24.52 -0.62 12.18
C ARG A 60 -23.35 0.30 12.56
N MET A 61 -23.64 1.46 13.17
CA MET A 61 -22.60 2.37 13.65
C MET A 61 -21.84 1.77 14.83
N GLN A 62 -22.50 1.05 15.73
CA GLN A 62 -21.86 0.34 16.84
C GLN A 62 -20.92 -0.75 16.29
N GLU A 63 -21.41 -1.64 15.44
CA GLU A 63 -20.62 -2.72 14.84
C GLU A 63 -19.39 -2.20 14.08
N ARG A 64 -19.53 -1.07 13.36
CA ARG A 64 -18.43 -0.46 12.61
C ARG A 64 -17.40 0.25 13.49
N ASN A 65 -17.84 0.87 14.59
CA ASN A 65 -17.00 1.79 15.37
C ASN A 65 -16.69 1.28 16.79
N GLN A 66 -17.01 0.03 17.10
CA GLN A 66 -16.72 -0.55 18.39
C GLN A 66 -15.22 -0.66 18.63
N ASP A 67 -14.47 -1.08 17.60
CA ASP A 67 -13.01 -1.24 17.68
C ASP A 67 -12.26 -0.05 17.05
N ASN A 68 -12.86 0.70 16.11
CA ASN A 68 -12.25 1.86 15.45
C ASN A 68 -13.12 3.12 15.64
N LEU A 69 -12.54 4.32 15.64
CA LEU A 69 -13.34 5.55 15.56
C LEU A 69 -13.61 5.93 14.10
N PRO A 70 -14.63 6.77 13.83
CA PRO A 70 -14.88 7.23 12.47
C PRO A 70 -13.71 8.06 11.96
N ASP A 71 -13.00 7.52 10.97
CA ASP A 71 -11.82 8.16 10.37
C ASP A 71 -12.16 9.37 9.50
N ASP A 72 -13.35 9.37 8.91
CA ASP A 72 -13.79 10.41 7.99
C ASP A 72 -15.16 10.96 8.38
N VAL A 73 -15.12 12.08 9.08
CA VAL A 73 -16.30 12.84 9.49
C VAL A 73 -16.34 14.15 8.68
N PRO A 74 -17.40 14.40 7.88
CA PRO A 74 -17.48 15.57 7.00
C PRO A 74 -17.20 16.89 7.72
N GLY A 75 -16.34 17.73 7.15
CA GLY A 75 -15.98 19.03 7.74
C GLY A 75 -15.01 18.95 8.92
N PHE A 76 -14.48 17.77 9.22
CA PHE A 76 -13.46 17.57 10.24
C PHE A 76 -12.21 16.86 9.70
N VAL A 77 -11.07 17.18 10.31
CA VAL A 77 -9.78 16.51 10.11
C VAL A 77 -9.36 15.80 11.39
N ALA A 78 -9.16 14.49 11.32
CA ALA A 78 -8.70 13.69 12.46
C ALA A 78 -7.20 13.94 12.72
N ARG A 79 -6.81 13.95 14.00
CA ARG A 79 -5.40 14.05 14.40
C ARG A 79 -5.02 12.98 15.42
N PRO A 80 -3.73 12.63 15.52
CA PRO A 80 -3.23 11.88 16.66
C PRO A 80 -3.48 12.69 17.93
N GLY A 81 -4.05 12.04 18.95
CA GLY A 81 -4.24 12.61 20.27
C GLY A 81 -3.30 12.00 21.30
N GLU A 82 -3.82 11.79 22.50
CA GLU A 82 -3.09 11.18 23.63
C GLU A 82 -3.86 9.96 24.13
N TYR A 83 -3.15 8.94 24.59
CA TYR A 83 -3.75 7.68 25.06
C TYR A 83 -3.14 7.24 26.40
N ASP A 84 -3.85 6.37 27.12
CA ASP A 84 -3.46 5.91 28.46
C ASP A 84 -3.32 7.04 29.51
N LEU A 85 -4.17 8.07 29.44
CA LEU A 85 -4.21 9.16 30.42
C LEU A 85 -4.82 8.68 31.74
N LYS A 86 -4.01 8.61 32.80
CA LYS A 86 -4.41 8.06 34.12
C LYS A 86 -4.66 9.13 35.19
N ALA A 87 -4.15 10.34 34.99
CA ALA A 87 -4.22 11.41 35.97
C ALA A 87 -5.09 12.57 35.48
N GLY A 88 -5.78 13.17 36.43
CA GLY A 88 -6.63 14.34 36.23
C GLY A 88 -5.92 15.55 35.63
N ASP A 89 -4.75 15.86 36.19
CA ASP A 89 -3.95 17.00 35.75
C ASP A 89 -3.44 16.80 34.31
N ASP A 90 -3.03 15.58 33.95
CA ASP A 90 -2.59 15.25 32.59
C ASP A 90 -3.75 15.41 31.60
N LEU A 91 -4.95 14.92 31.95
CA LEU A 91 -6.15 15.12 31.15
C LEU A 91 -6.47 16.61 30.97
N ARG A 92 -6.45 17.38 32.06
CA ARG A 92 -6.74 18.82 32.00
C ARG A 92 -5.73 19.55 31.12
N ASN A 93 -4.45 19.23 31.26
CA ASN A 93 -3.38 19.81 30.46
C ASN A 93 -3.55 19.45 28.98
N GLN A 94 -3.90 18.19 28.67
CA GLN A 94 -4.15 17.76 27.30
C GLN A 94 -5.38 18.46 26.71
N LEU A 95 -6.50 18.52 27.44
CA LEU A 95 -7.70 19.25 27.00
C LEU A 95 -7.39 20.73 26.76
N ALA A 96 -6.56 21.34 27.60
CA ALA A 96 -6.13 22.72 27.46
C ALA A 96 -5.25 22.92 26.22
N TYR A 97 -4.33 22.00 25.94
CA TYR A 97 -3.52 22.01 24.72
C TYR A 97 -4.40 21.87 23.46
N GLU A 98 -5.26 20.85 23.42
CA GLU A 98 -6.05 20.54 22.23
C GLU A 98 -7.08 21.64 21.92
N PHE A 99 -7.79 22.16 22.93
CA PHE A 99 -8.78 23.23 22.71
C PHE A 99 -8.18 24.64 22.73
N GLY A 100 -7.04 24.84 23.41
CA GLY A 100 -6.43 26.16 23.56
C GLY A 100 -5.53 26.56 22.40
N GLU A 101 -4.98 25.61 21.67
CA GLU A 101 -4.09 25.88 20.54
C GLU A 101 -4.77 25.74 19.18
N ARG A 102 -4.26 26.50 18.21
CA ARG A 102 -4.54 26.27 16.80
C ARG A 102 -3.53 25.28 16.24
N HIS A 103 -4.01 24.20 15.65
CA HIS A 103 -3.19 23.11 15.13
C HIS A 103 -2.85 23.34 13.68
N THR A 104 -1.61 23.07 13.31
CA THR A 104 -1.12 23.37 11.97
C THR A 104 -1.71 22.38 10.97
N SER A 105 -2.20 22.87 9.83
CA SER A 105 -2.64 22.00 8.74
C SER A 105 -1.48 21.16 8.22
N GLY A 106 -1.77 19.96 7.69
CA GLY A 106 -0.74 19.04 7.19
C GLY A 106 0.12 19.65 6.06
N ASP A 107 -0.46 20.52 5.24
CA ASP A 107 0.24 21.28 4.18
C ASP A 107 1.04 22.49 4.70
N SER A 108 1.00 22.77 6.01
CA SER A 108 1.62 23.94 6.67
C SER A 108 1.13 25.32 6.21
N LEU A 109 0.05 25.40 5.43
CA LEU A 109 -0.45 26.67 4.88
C LEU A 109 -1.32 27.46 5.87
N GLY A 110 -1.86 26.79 6.88
CA GLY A 110 -2.72 27.41 7.87
C GLY A 110 -2.87 26.58 9.14
N SER A 111 -3.95 26.85 9.86
CA SER A 111 -4.26 26.17 11.11
C SER A 111 -5.75 26.00 11.34
N TYR A 112 -6.12 24.98 12.11
CA TYR A 112 -7.48 24.69 12.54
C TYR A 112 -7.62 24.77 14.06
N GLN A 113 -8.85 24.77 14.55
CA GLN A 113 -9.17 24.57 15.96
C GLN A 113 -9.86 23.24 16.16
N THR A 114 -9.49 22.54 17.23
CA THR A 114 -10.25 21.38 17.69
C THR A 114 -11.58 21.85 18.26
N THR A 115 -12.67 21.28 17.77
CA THR A 115 -14.02 21.56 18.28
C THR A 115 -14.79 20.30 18.67
N MET A 116 -14.29 19.14 18.29
CA MET A 116 -14.87 17.84 18.60
C MET A 116 -13.79 16.88 19.08
N MET A 117 -14.12 16.08 20.09
CA MET A 117 -13.18 15.15 20.68
C MET A 117 -13.90 13.96 21.30
N PRO A 118 -14.06 12.85 20.57
CA PRO A 118 -14.35 11.56 21.18
C PRO A 118 -13.30 11.21 22.24
N VAL A 119 -13.77 10.71 23.38
CA VAL A 119 -12.93 10.26 24.49
C VAL A 119 -13.38 8.85 24.85
N GLU A 120 -12.48 7.90 24.71
CA GLU A 120 -12.69 6.53 25.15
C GLU A 120 -12.27 6.40 26.62
N VAL A 121 -13.18 5.89 27.42
CA VAL A 121 -13.02 5.64 28.84
C VAL A 121 -12.76 4.16 29.03
N ASN A 122 -11.56 3.81 29.46
CA ASN A 122 -11.20 2.44 29.80
C ASN A 122 -11.54 2.18 31.26
N TYR A 123 -12.18 1.04 31.56
CA TYR A 123 -12.52 0.67 32.93
C TYR A 123 -11.40 -0.13 33.61
N ARG A 124 -11.36 -0.08 34.94
CA ARG A 124 -10.57 -1.03 35.76
C ARG A 124 -11.38 -2.32 35.84
N ASN A 125 -10.73 -3.47 35.69
CA ASN A 125 -11.42 -4.75 35.91
C ASN A 125 -12.10 -4.75 37.29
N PRO A 126 -13.41 -5.07 37.38
CA PRO A 126 -14.06 -5.18 38.67
C PRO A 126 -13.38 -6.29 39.49
N PRO A 127 -13.14 -6.09 40.80
CA PRO A 127 -12.61 -7.15 41.65
C PRO A 127 -13.57 -8.35 41.64
N GLY A 128 -13.13 -9.48 41.08
CA GLY A 128 -13.89 -10.74 41.03
C GLY A 128 -14.43 -11.15 39.65
N VAL A 129 -14.29 -10.33 38.61
CA VAL A 129 -14.52 -10.78 37.22
C VAL A 129 -13.28 -11.56 36.77
N GLY A 130 -13.44 -12.86 36.57
CA GLY A 130 -12.36 -13.78 36.27
C GLY A 130 -11.60 -13.37 35.00
N ILE A 131 -10.28 -13.43 35.09
CA ILE A 131 -9.40 -13.48 33.93
C ILE A 131 -9.84 -14.70 33.10
N VAL A 132 -10.44 -14.49 31.93
CA VAL A 132 -10.67 -15.55 30.95
C VAL A 132 -9.43 -15.57 30.07
N ASP A 133 -8.68 -16.67 30.11
CA ASP A 133 -7.48 -16.92 29.28
C ASP A 133 -6.35 -15.90 29.38
N GLY A 134 -6.11 -15.33 30.57
CA GLY A 134 -4.97 -14.44 30.81
C GLY A 134 -5.19 -12.98 30.39
N VAL A 135 -6.32 -12.64 29.77
CA VAL A 135 -6.57 -11.29 29.21
C VAL A 135 -7.68 -10.56 29.98
N PRO A 136 -7.41 -9.38 30.57
CA PRO A 136 -8.44 -8.45 31.06
C PRO A 136 -9.57 -8.20 30.05
N MET A 137 -10.83 -8.39 30.43
CA MET A 137 -11.96 -7.83 29.69
C MET A 137 -11.99 -6.32 29.95
N VAL A 138 -11.33 -5.53 29.11
CA VAL A 138 -11.51 -4.08 29.13
C VAL A 138 -12.76 -3.78 28.29
N GLU A 139 -13.92 -3.71 28.94
CA GLU A 139 -15.04 -2.99 28.36
C GLU A 139 -14.64 -1.50 28.33
N SER A 140 -14.61 -0.88 27.15
CA SER A 140 -14.41 0.56 27.01
C SER A 140 -15.75 1.25 26.75
N HIS A 141 -15.83 2.53 27.12
CA HIS A 141 -17.02 3.35 26.93
C HIS A 141 -16.67 4.65 26.23
N LEU A 142 -17.42 4.99 25.20
CA LEU A 142 -17.16 6.18 24.41
C LEU A 142 -18.05 7.34 24.86
N ILE A 143 -17.45 8.50 25.09
CA ILE A 143 -18.12 9.79 25.24
C ILE A 143 -17.58 10.77 24.19
N ILE A 144 -18.21 11.93 24.05
CA ILE A 144 -17.71 13.00 23.15
C ILE A 144 -17.82 14.37 23.81
N VAL A 145 -16.77 15.17 23.62
CA VAL A 145 -16.70 16.57 24.04
C VAL A 145 -16.84 17.47 22.79
N GLN A 146 -17.76 18.43 22.85
CA GLN A 146 -17.92 19.48 21.84
C GLN A 146 -17.60 20.83 22.45
N ARG A 147 -16.75 21.61 21.78
CA ARG A 147 -16.53 23.04 22.05
C ARG A 147 -17.52 23.86 21.23
N LEU A 148 -18.29 24.71 21.89
CA LEU A 148 -19.33 25.53 21.30
C LEU A 148 -18.86 26.98 21.14
N ASN A 149 -19.16 27.57 19.98
CA ASN A 149 -18.80 28.96 19.64
C ASN A 149 -17.32 29.26 19.90
N PRO A 150 -16.39 28.54 19.25
CA PRO A 150 -14.97 28.66 19.54
C PRO A 150 -14.49 30.11 19.39
N SER A 151 -13.82 30.62 20.42
CA SER A 151 -13.18 31.93 20.42
C SER A 151 -11.66 31.80 20.56
N GLU A 152 -10.93 32.91 20.50
CA GLU A 152 -9.49 32.91 20.80
C GLU A 152 -9.20 32.63 22.28
N ASN A 153 -10.19 32.80 23.17
CA ASN A 153 -10.06 32.47 24.58
C ASN A 153 -10.92 31.25 24.92
N TYR A 154 -10.35 30.07 24.67
CA TYR A 154 -10.99 28.78 24.93
C TYR A 154 -11.49 28.64 26.37
N GLU A 155 -10.86 29.31 27.34
CA GLU A 155 -11.26 29.22 28.74
C GLU A 155 -12.71 29.68 28.96
N ASN A 156 -13.19 30.64 28.16
CA ASN A 156 -14.53 31.22 28.26
C ASN A 156 -15.57 30.56 27.35
N ASP A 157 -15.15 29.63 26.49
CA ASP A 157 -16.06 28.99 25.55
C ASP A 157 -16.98 28.01 26.27
N ARG A 158 -18.14 27.75 25.69
CA ARG A 158 -19.06 26.76 26.23
C ARG A 158 -18.67 25.38 25.75
N TYR A 159 -18.95 24.37 26.56
CA TYR A 159 -18.65 22.98 26.22
C TYR A 159 -19.85 22.09 26.49
N GLN A 160 -20.01 21.06 25.67
CA GLN A 160 -20.95 19.99 25.94
C GLN A 160 -20.22 18.65 26.00
N ILE A 161 -20.64 17.81 26.94
CA ILE A 161 -20.22 16.40 27.01
C ILE A 161 -21.45 15.55 26.78
N TYR A 162 -21.38 14.60 25.86
CA TYR A 162 -22.40 13.58 25.67
C TYR A 162 -21.88 12.23 26.14
N ASP A 163 -22.58 11.68 27.13
CA ASP A 163 -22.42 10.32 27.59
C ASP A 163 -23.67 9.52 27.24
N PRO A 164 -23.58 8.47 26.40
CA PRO A 164 -24.73 7.62 26.05
C PRO A 164 -25.54 7.08 27.23
N ASN A 165 -24.91 6.89 28.40
CA ASN A 165 -25.56 6.36 29.60
C ASN A 165 -26.32 7.43 30.40
N TYR A 166 -25.89 8.69 30.34
CA TYR A 166 -26.42 9.75 31.22
C TYR A 166 -27.01 10.96 30.48
N GLY A 167 -26.74 11.10 29.18
CA GLY A 167 -27.22 12.20 28.34
C GLY A 167 -26.18 13.29 28.09
N THR A 168 -26.64 14.49 27.76
CA THR A 168 -25.79 15.64 27.44
C THR A 168 -25.70 16.60 28.62
N PHE A 169 -24.49 17.03 28.94
CA PHE A 169 -24.17 18.00 29.99
C PHE A 169 -23.58 19.26 29.37
N ASP A 170 -24.01 20.43 29.84
CA ASP A 170 -23.58 21.75 29.34
C ASP A 170 -22.73 22.45 30.40
N TYR A 171 -21.58 22.96 29.98
CA TYR A 171 -20.60 23.64 30.81
C TYR A 171 -20.38 25.05 30.29
N GLN A 172 -20.44 26.01 31.21
CA GLN A 172 -20.33 27.43 30.87
C GLN A 172 -18.94 27.83 30.37
N ASN A 173 -17.89 27.10 30.77
CA ASN A 173 -16.49 27.43 30.51
C ASN A 173 -15.61 26.17 30.58
N PHE A 174 -14.35 26.29 30.15
CA PHE A 174 -13.39 25.19 30.15
C PHE A 174 -13.12 24.64 31.56
N GLN A 175 -13.05 25.50 32.56
CA GLN A 175 -12.73 25.10 33.93
C GLN A 175 -13.82 24.17 34.50
N HIS A 176 -15.10 24.45 34.26
CA HIS A 176 -16.20 23.59 34.68
C HIS A 176 -16.19 22.24 33.94
N MET A 177 -15.95 22.26 32.63
CA MET A 177 -15.86 21.03 31.81
C MET A 177 -14.69 20.15 32.25
N SER A 178 -13.49 20.72 32.35
CA SER A 178 -12.29 19.99 32.75
C SER A 178 -12.37 19.46 34.19
N THR A 179 -13.01 20.19 35.12
CA THR A 179 -13.28 19.69 36.47
C THR A 179 -14.23 18.48 36.45
N ALA A 180 -15.26 18.50 35.60
CA ALA A 180 -16.17 17.37 35.45
C ALA A 180 -15.47 16.15 34.83
N MET A 181 -14.64 16.36 33.82
CA MET A 181 -13.81 15.31 33.21
C MET A 181 -12.78 14.73 34.20
N ASN A 182 -12.20 15.57 35.06
CA ASN A 182 -11.34 15.09 36.14
C ASN A 182 -12.10 14.19 37.13
N ASN A 183 -13.28 14.65 37.57
CA ASN A 183 -14.14 13.87 38.46
C ASN A 183 -14.57 12.54 37.82
N LEU A 184 -14.70 12.49 36.49
CA LEU A 184 -14.98 11.26 35.75
C LEU A 184 -13.83 10.25 35.90
N ILE A 185 -12.57 10.67 35.77
CA ILE A 185 -11.41 9.78 36.00
C ILE A 185 -11.40 9.29 37.46
N GLU A 186 -11.56 10.19 38.42
CA GLU A 186 -11.37 9.86 39.83
C GLU A 186 -12.51 9.01 40.42
N HIS A 187 -13.75 9.28 40.00
CA HIS A 187 -14.96 8.76 40.64
C HIS A 187 -15.99 8.18 39.67
N GLY A 188 -15.75 8.26 38.35
CA GLY A 188 -16.68 7.79 37.33
C GLY A 188 -16.78 6.27 37.27
N TYR A 189 -17.95 5.78 36.87
CA TYR A 189 -18.24 4.37 36.59
C TYR A 189 -17.83 3.37 37.69
N PRO A 190 -18.13 3.62 38.98
CA PRO A 190 -17.78 2.69 40.06
C PRO A 190 -18.41 1.31 39.89
N GLN A 191 -19.58 1.22 39.24
CA GLN A 191 -20.23 -0.04 38.91
C GLN A 191 -19.45 -0.89 37.91
N HIS A 192 -18.51 -0.29 37.16
CA HIS A 192 -17.59 -0.95 36.24
C HIS A 192 -16.17 -1.07 36.81
N GLY A 193 -15.97 -0.83 38.11
CA GLY A 193 -14.65 -0.88 38.75
C GLY A 193 -13.88 0.45 38.75
N GLY A 194 -14.44 1.51 38.16
CA GLY A 194 -13.80 2.82 38.01
C GLY A 194 -13.02 2.98 36.71
N VAL A 195 -12.49 4.17 36.44
CA VAL A 195 -11.70 4.46 35.23
C VAL A 195 -10.24 4.04 35.41
N SER A 196 -9.70 3.31 34.43
CA SER A 196 -8.29 2.87 34.38
C SER A 196 -7.42 3.81 33.54
N GLY A 197 -8.00 4.46 32.53
CA GLY A 197 -7.35 5.48 31.71
C GLY A 197 -8.29 6.02 30.64
N LEU A 198 -7.87 7.09 29.96
CA LEU A 198 -8.60 7.69 28.83
C LEU A 198 -7.76 7.72 27.56
N ASN A 199 -8.42 7.55 26.41
CA ASN A 199 -7.85 7.82 25.10
C ASN A 199 -8.62 8.97 24.42
N MET A 200 -7.91 9.97 23.91
CA MET A 200 -8.49 11.18 23.33
C MET A 200 -8.23 11.22 21.83
N PHE A 201 -9.27 11.53 21.05
CA PHE A 201 -9.20 11.54 19.60
C PHE A 201 -9.64 12.92 19.10
N PRO A 202 -8.71 13.89 18.93
CA PRO A 202 -9.06 15.25 18.53
C PRO A 202 -9.48 15.32 17.06
N TYR A 203 -10.54 16.09 16.80
CA TYR A 203 -11.02 16.42 15.46
C TYR A 203 -11.05 17.94 15.28
N ASP A 204 -10.28 18.40 14.31
CA ASP A 204 -10.18 19.80 13.93
C ASP A 204 -11.30 20.16 12.95
N ALA A 205 -12.02 21.25 13.23
CA ALA A 205 -13.08 21.71 12.35
C ALA A 205 -12.51 22.49 11.17
N GLU A 206 -12.80 22.05 9.95
CA GLU A 206 -12.33 22.70 8.73
C GLU A 206 -12.90 24.11 8.57
N SER A 207 -14.09 24.37 9.09
CA SER A 207 -14.73 25.69 9.10
C SER A 207 -13.95 26.72 9.91
N THR A 208 -13.02 26.29 10.77
CA THR A 208 -12.19 27.17 11.58
C THR A 208 -10.85 27.48 10.92
N TRP A 209 -10.58 26.96 9.71
CA TRP A 209 -9.29 27.14 9.04
C TRP A 209 -8.91 28.61 8.87
N GLN A 210 -7.66 28.94 9.21
CA GLN A 210 -7.08 30.26 8.99
C GLN A 210 -5.69 30.11 8.36
N PRO A 211 -5.40 30.82 7.25
CA PRO A 211 -4.08 30.82 6.67
C PRO A 211 -3.09 31.57 7.57
N TYR A 212 -1.82 31.14 7.57
CA TYR A 212 -0.77 31.87 8.29
C TYR A 212 -0.36 33.17 7.62
N GLU A 213 -0.51 33.22 6.30
CA GLU A 213 -0.20 34.39 5.48
C GLU A 213 -1.40 34.77 4.62
N ALA A 214 -1.65 36.07 4.46
CA ALA A 214 -2.76 36.54 3.62
C ALA A 214 -2.64 36.09 2.15
N THR A 215 -1.43 35.76 1.71
CA THR A 215 -1.09 35.31 0.35
C THR A 215 -0.92 33.79 0.27
N ALA A 216 -1.24 33.04 1.32
CA ALA A 216 -1.12 31.58 1.29
C ALA A 216 -1.98 31.01 0.14
N PRO A 217 -1.47 30.03 -0.62
CA PRO A 217 -2.26 29.34 -1.63
C PRO A 217 -3.50 28.69 -1.00
N GLN A 218 -4.55 28.53 -1.80
CA GLN A 218 -5.76 27.86 -1.33
C GLN A 218 -5.48 26.39 -1.01
N ARG A 219 -6.21 25.84 -0.03
CA ARG A 219 -6.15 24.41 0.34
C ARG A 219 -6.44 23.53 -0.87
N SER A 220 -5.77 22.37 -0.97
CA SER A 220 -6.00 21.37 -2.02
C SER A 220 -7.49 21.08 -2.22
N ALA A 221 -8.01 21.30 -3.43
CA ALA A 221 -9.38 20.90 -3.76
C ALA A 221 -9.57 19.38 -3.70
N LEU A 222 -8.49 18.62 -3.94
CA LEU A 222 -8.46 17.16 -3.81
C LEU A 222 -8.60 16.70 -2.36
N GLY A 223 -8.38 17.56 -1.36
CA GLY A 223 -8.51 17.18 0.05
C GLY A 223 -9.90 16.63 0.40
N ASN A 224 -10.94 17.11 -0.28
CA ASN A 224 -12.32 16.63 -0.13
C ASN A 224 -12.69 15.46 -1.05
N ALA A 225 -11.82 15.10 -2.00
CA ALA A 225 -12.01 13.92 -2.83
C ALA A 225 -11.63 12.66 -2.04
N SER A 226 -12.20 11.52 -2.42
CA SER A 226 -11.82 10.20 -1.92
C SER A 226 -10.96 9.48 -2.97
N PHE A 227 -10.30 8.37 -2.61
CA PHE A 227 -9.59 7.55 -3.60
C PHE A 227 -10.53 7.01 -4.66
N HIS A 228 -11.77 6.73 -4.28
CA HIS A 228 -12.80 6.30 -5.22
C HIS A 228 -13.01 7.34 -6.34
N ALA A 229 -13.04 8.64 -6.02
CA ALA A 229 -13.20 9.70 -7.01
C ALA A 229 -12.03 9.82 -8.01
N LEU A 230 -10.84 9.27 -7.69
CA LEU A 230 -9.74 9.19 -8.66
C LEU A 230 -9.97 8.11 -9.71
N ASP A 231 -10.70 7.05 -9.35
CA ASP A 231 -10.94 5.89 -10.22
C ASP A 231 -11.84 6.28 -11.42
N ASP A 232 -12.75 7.24 -11.23
CA ASP A 232 -13.81 7.62 -12.17
C ASP A 232 -13.41 8.60 -13.26
N ALA A 233 -12.24 9.22 -13.10
CA ALA A 233 -11.87 10.37 -13.91
C ALA A 233 -11.28 10.01 -15.29
N TYR A 234 -11.39 8.77 -15.76
CA TYR A 234 -11.08 8.42 -17.15
C TYR A 234 -12.27 8.51 -18.12
N GLU A 235 -13.53 8.65 -17.65
CA GLU A 235 -14.69 8.70 -18.56
C GLU A 235 -15.80 9.75 -18.30
N VAL A 236 -15.81 10.60 -17.26
CA VAL A 236 -16.99 11.48 -17.03
C VAL A 236 -16.65 12.93 -16.64
N HIS A 237 -17.29 13.87 -17.37
CA HIS A 237 -17.43 15.29 -17.03
C HIS A 237 -18.43 15.48 -15.87
N GLU A 238 -18.17 16.47 -15.00
CA GLU A 238 -19.03 17.00 -13.91
C GLU A 238 -18.86 16.36 -12.50
N LEU A 239 -17.92 16.93 -11.73
CA LEU A 239 -17.91 16.87 -10.27
C LEU A 239 -18.91 17.93 -9.71
N GLN A 240 -20.21 17.65 -9.78
CA GLN A 240 -21.22 18.39 -9.02
C GLN A 240 -22.09 17.41 -8.21
N GLY A 241 -21.95 17.46 -6.88
CA GLY A 241 -22.77 16.70 -5.95
C GLY A 241 -22.01 15.53 -5.33
N ALA A 242 -21.67 15.69 -4.07
CA ALA A 242 -21.04 14.66 -3.27
C ALA A 242 -21.93 13.41 -3.16
N HIS A 243 -21.26 12.26 -3.11
CA HIS A 243 -21.73 10.92 -2.78
C HIS A 243 -22.35 10.11 -3.93
N ALA A 244 -21.71 8.96 -4.17
CA ALA A 244 -22.17 7.82 -4.96
C ALA A 244 -21.98 7.91 -6.49
N LEU A 245 -20.74 7.72 -6.92
CA LEU A 245 -20.46 6.83 -8.05
C LEU A 245 -19.45 5.82 -7.55
N SER A 246 -19.78 4.53 -7.63
CA SER A 246 -18.86 3.43 -7.37
C SER A 246 -18.52 2.83 -8.74
N LEU A 247 -17.39 3.18 -9.34
CA LEU A 247 -16.86 2.38 -10.44
C LEU A 247 -16.39 1.01 -9.96
N PRO A 248 -16.39 0.01 -10.86
CA PRO A 248 -15.90 -1.31 -10.54
C PRO A 248 -14.43 -1.19 -10.13
N SER A 249 -14.10 -1.93 -9.07
CA SER A 249 -12.74 -2.38 -8.77
C SER A 249 -11.96 -2.74 -10.04
N VAL A 250 -10.63 -2.86 -9.94
CA VAL A 250 -9.91 -3.73 -10.87
C VAL A 250 -10.48 -5.13 -10.66
N SER A 251 -11.57 -5.46 -11.35
CA SER A 251 -12.25 -6.72 -11.29
C SER A 251 -11.37 -7.65 -12.08
N LEU A 252 -10.28 -8.08 -11.44
CA LEU A 252 -9.42 -9.10 -11.96
C LEU A 252 -10.25 -10.37 -12.02
N PRO A 253 -10.72 -10.80 -13.21
CA PRO A 253 -11.46 -12.05 -13.29
C PRO A 253 -10.56 -13.16 -12.76
N PRO A 254 -11.12 -14.22 -12.14
CA PRO A 254 -10.34 -15.38 -11.76
C PRO A 254 -9.46 -15.84 -12.93
N PRO A 255 -8.27 -16.38 -12.65
CA PRO A 255 -7.40 -16.82 -13.73
C PRO A 255 -8.16 -17.83 -14.60
N ASN A 256 -8.03 -17.72 -15.93
CA ASN A 256 -8.75 -18.58 -16.88
C ASN A 256 -8.18 -20.02 -16.95
N PHE A 257 -7.38 -20.40 -15.97
CA PHE A 257 -6.73 -21.70 -15.84
C PHE A 257 -6.90 -22.20 -14.41
N ASP A 258 -7.00 -23.52 -14.26
CA ASP A 258 -6.93 -24.14 -12.94
C ASP A 258 -5.62 -23.72 -12.27
N GLN A 259 -5.72 -23.16 -11.05
CA GLN A 259 -4.54 -22.86 -10.26
C GLN A 259 -3.69 -24.14 -10.20
N PRO A 260 -2.41 -24.11 -10.62
CA PRO A 260 -1.52 -25.21 -10.30
C PRO A 260 -1.64 -25.42 -8.79
N GLY A 261 -1.80 -26.66 -8.34
CA GLY A 261 -1.86 -26.98 -6.92
C GLY A 261 -0.54 -26.58 -6.29
N ARG A 262 -0.36 -25.30 -5.97
CA ARG A 262 0.80 -24.82 -5.26
C ARG A 262 0.63 -25.39 -3.86
N PRO A 263 1.57 -26.21 -3.37
CA PRO A 263 1.58 -26.60 -1.97
C PRO A 263 1.39 -25.35 -1.11
N SER A 264 0.85 -25.55 0.08
CA SER A 264 1.05 -24.61 1.20
C SER A 264 2.56 -24.51 1.41
N HIS A 265 3.24 -23.64 0.67
CA HIS A 265 4.62 -23.32 0.91
C HIS A 265 4.62 -22.44 2.16
N ASP A 266 4.79 -23.06 3.33
CA ASP A 266 5.36 -22.41 4.52
C ASP A 266 6.85 -22.02 4.28
N GLU A 267 7.32 -22.12 3.04
CA GLU A 267 8.64 -21.72 2.61
C GLU A 267 8.67 -20.20 2.41
N LEU A 268 8.98 -19.50 3.51
CA LEU A 268 9.91 -18.38 3.45
C LEU A 268 11.10 -18.82 2.57
N LYS A 269 11.14 -18.37 1.31
CA LYS A 269 12.28 -18.62 0.42
C LYS A 269 13.52 -17.98 1.05
N ARG A 270 14.47 -18.83 1.46
CA ARG A 270 15.87 -18.48 1.78
C ARG A 270 16.60 -18.09 0.46
N GLY A 271 17.66 -17.29 0.45
CA GLY A 271 18.41 -16.73 1.59
C GLY A 271 19.69 -15.96 1.20
N LEU A 272 20.53 -15.82 2.23
CA LEU A 272 21.99 -15.62 2.25
C LEU A 272 22.55 -14.22 1.93
N ASP A 273 22.60 -13.43 3.00
CA ASP A 273 23.52 -12.32 3.31
C ASP A 273 23.42 -11.00 2.53
N ALA A 274 23.02 -9.96 3.29
CA ALA A 274 23.01 -8.52 3.01
C ALA A 274 21.97 -8.00 2.00
N MET A 275 20.70 -7.85 2.43
CA MET A 275 19.69 -6.85 2.01
C MET A 275 18.31 -7.28 2.57
N SER A 276 17.97 -6.84 3.79
CA SER A 276 16.86 -7.38 4.58
C SER A 276 15.51 -6.73 4.26
N ASP A 277 14.75 -7.33 3.35
CA ASP A 277 13.36 -7.73 3.63
C ASP A 277 12.97 -8.87 2.66
N PRO A 278 13.02 -10.15 3.08
CA PRO A 278 12.55 -11.25 2.25
C PRO A 278 11.04 -11.09 2.05
N GLN A 279 10.60 -10.92 0.81
CA GLN A 279 9.20 -10.76 0.46
C GLN A 279 8.36 -11.89 1.11
N PRO A 280 7.49 -11.58 2.08
CA PRO A 280 6.76 -12.60 2.81
C PRO A 280 5.73 -13.26 1.89
N TYR A 281 5.46 -14.54 2.14
CA TYR A 281 4.44 -15.28 1.40
C TYR A 281 3.07 -14.59 1.51
N ALA A 282 2.71 -14.16 2.71
CA ALA A 282 1.49 -13.40 2.97
C ALA A 282 1.68 -12.50 4.18
N PHE A 283 0.88 -11.45 4.25
CA PHE A 283 0.55 -10.74 5.48
C PHE A 283 -0.77 -11.27 6.05
N TYR A 284 -0.92 -11.14 7.36
CA TYR A 284 -2.05 -11.67 8.12
C TYR A 284 -2.98 -10.52 8.49
N ARG A 285 -4.22 -10.56 7.99
CA ARG A 285 -5.23 -9.56 8.30
C ARG A 285 -6.30 -10.15 9.24
N PRO A 286 -6.43 -9.66 10.48
CA PRO A 286 -7.55 -9.99 11.33
C PRO A 286 -8.82 -9.26 10.88
N SER A 287 -9.96 -9.96 10.86
CA SER A 287 -11.25 -9.36 10.52
C SER A 287 -12.41 -10.20 11.03
N ASN A 288 -13.51 -9.55 11.40
CA ASN A 288 -14.79 -10.20 11.68
C ASN A 288 -15.70 -10.35 10.44
N VAL A 289 -15.42 -9.61 9.36
CA VAL A 289 -16.06 -9.80 8.05
C VAL A 289 -15.89 -11.26 7.62
N THR A 290 -16.97 -11.92 7.21
CA THR A 290 -16.91 -13.31 6.75
C THR A 290 -16.34 -13.39 5.33
N PRO A 291 -15.80 -14.55 4.89
CA PRO A 291 -15.34 -14.73 3.52
C PRO A 291 -16.39 -14.41 2.45
N GLU A 292 -17.65 -14.74 2.71
CA GLU A 292 -18.77 -14.43 1.81
C GLU A 292 -19.02 -12.93 1.70
N GLN A 293 -19.00 -12.21 2.83
CA GLN A 293 -19.13 -10.76 2.87
C GLN A 293 -17.95 -10.07 2.19
N MET A 294 -16.72 -10.54 2.46
CA MET A 294 -15.50 -10.05 1.80
C MET A 294 -15.59 -10.24 0.29
N LYS A 295 -16.06 -11.39 -0.19
CA LYS A 295 -16.29 -11.64 -1.62
C LYS A 295 -17.36 -10.74 -2.22
N GLN A 296 -18.48 -10.54 -1.51
CA GLN A 296 -19.56 -9.65 -1.96
C GLN A 296 -19.10 -8.18 -2.06
N ALA A 297 -18.23 -7.74 -1.15
CA ALA A 297 -17.60 -6.43 -1.19
C ALA A 297 -16.39 -6.36 -2.16
N ASN A 298 -16.04 -7.48 -2.79
CA ASN A 298 -14.83 -7.66 -3.60
C ASN A 298 -13.53 -7.25 -2.88
N GLY A 299 -13.43 -7.57 -1.58
CA GLY A 299 -12.27 -7.28 -0.74
C GLY A 299 -12.61 -6.40 0.47
N PHE A 300 -11.58 -5.73 1.00
CA PHE A 300 -11.66 -4.75 2.09
C PHE A 300 -11.39 -3.35 1.54
N ASN A 301 -12.13 -2.34 2.02
CA ASN A 301 -12.09 -1.01 1.41
C ASN A 301 -12.20 0.14 2.43
N LEU A 302 -11.37 1.16 2.23
CA LEU A 302 -11.37 2.49 2.84
C LEU A 302 -11.19 3.59 1.78
N GLN A 303 -11.39 3.29 0.50
CA GLN A 303 -11.28 4.24 -0.61
C GLN A 303 -12.20 5.47 -0.48
N ASP A 304 -13.25 5.39 0.34
CA ASP A 304 -14.18 6.50 0.61
C ASP A 304 -13.62 7.55 1.56
N THR A 305 -12.49 7.26 2.23
CA THR A 305 -11.81 8.24 3.10
C THR A 305 -11.39 9.45 2.28
N ARG A 306 -11.82 10.64 2.67
CA ARG A 306 -11.33 11.90 2.08
C ARG A 306 -9.81 11.97 2.19
N MET A 307 -9.13 12.37 1.11
CA MET A 307 -7.67 12.35 1.03
C MET A 307 -6.98 13.17 2.11
N GLN A 308 -7.59 14.26 2.57
CA GLN A 308 -7.04 15.05 3.68
C GLN A 308 -7.02 14.28 5.02
N ASN A 309 -7.82 13.22 5.15
CA ASN A 309 -7.92 12.34 6.31
C ASN A 309 -7.14 11.03 6.11
N VAL A 310 -6.46 10.87 4.96
CA VAL A 310 -5.49 9.80 4.77
C VAL A 310 -4.21 10.20 5.49
N ASN A 311 -3.87 9.50 6.57
CA ASN A 311 -2.73 9.86 7.41
C ASN A 311 -2.18 8.65 8.17
N LEU A 312 -0.95 8.23 7.84
CA LEU A 312 -0.35 7.04 8.43
C LEU A 312 -0.07 7.19 9.94
N ASN A 313 0.28 8.40 10.40
CA ASN A 313 0.50 8.67 11.82
C ASN A 313 -0.82 8.65 12.63
N VAL A 314 -1.94 9.09 12.05
CA VAL A 314 -3.28 8.94 12.66
C VAL A 314 -3.68 7.47 12.74
N HIS A 315 -3.48 6.71 11.65
CA HIS A 315 -3.73 5.27 11.62
C HIS A 315 -2.95 4.55 12.74
N ASN A 316 -1.63 4.77 12.81
CA ASN A 316 -0.78 4.18 13.84
C ASN A 316 -1.20 4.56 15.26
N PHE A 317 -1.60 5.82 15.48
CA PHE A 317 -2.14 6.27 16.76
C PHE A 317 -3.42 5.52 17.14
N GLN A 318 -4.37 5.36 16.22
CA GLN A 318 -5.63 4.67 16.50
C GLN A 318 -5.40 3.21 16.88
N LEU A 319 -4.52 2.50 16.15
CA LEU A 319 -4.18 1.11 16.46
C LEU A 319 -3.40 0.97 17.77
N ALA A 320 -2.59 1.96 18.15
CA ALA A 320 -1.89 1.98 19.43
C ALA A 320 -2.86 2.24 20.60
N ALA A 321 -3.77 3.19 20.43
CA ALA A 321 -4.77 3.54 21.43
C ALA A 321 -5.82 2.42 21.64
N ARG A 322 -6.07 1.61 20.61
CA ARG A 322 -7.07 0.53 20.63
C ARG A 322 -6.48 -0.78 20.14
N PRO A 323 -6.15 -1.72 21.04
CA PRO A 323 -5.61 -3.03 20.65
C PRO A 323 -6.52 -3.85 19.73
N GLY A 324 -7.84 -3.64 19.74
CA GLY A 324 -8.77 -4.29 18.80
C GLY A 324 -8.84 -3.64 17.41
N ALA A 325 -8.32 -2.41 17.27
CA ALA A 325 -8.32 -1.69 16.00
C ALA A 325 -7.37 -2.32 14.99
N VAL A 326 -7.76 -2.24 13.71
CA VAL A 326 -7.02 -2.80 12.57
C VAL A 326 -7.00 -1.83 11.38
N ASP A 327 -8.01 -0.98 11.28
CA ASP A 327 -8.24 -0.11 10.14
C ASP A 327 -8.37 1.32 10.64
N GLY A 328 -7.90 2.30 9.86
CA GLY A 328 -7.89 3.68 10.32
C GLY A 328 -7.32 4.64 9.29
N ALA A 329 -7.79 5.89 9.27
CA ALA A 329 -7.24 7.00 8.48
C ALA A 329 -6.82 6.64 7.03
N GLY A 330 -7.67 5.89 6.32
CA GLY A 330 -7.45 5.49 4.92
C GLY A 330 -6.54 4.27 4.70
N TYR A 331 -6.12 3.58 5.77
CA TYR A 331 -5.26 2.41 5.74
C TYR A 331 -5.91 1.17 6.35
N LEU A 332 -5.69 0.04 5.69
CA LEU A 332 -6.13 -1.29 6.09
C LEU A 332 -4.94 -2.06 6.69
N GLY A 333 -4.97 -2.33 7.99
CA GLY A 333 -3.87 -3.00 8.69
C GLY A 333 -3.72 -4.46 8.30
N THR A 334 -2.46 -4.89 8.15
CA THR A 334 -2.04 -6.29 8.02
C THR A 334 -0.73 -6.48 8.77
N PHE A 335 -0.43 -7.71 9.20
CA PHE A 335 0.72 -7.98 10.07
C PHE A 335 1.64 -9.03 9.42
N ARG A 336 2.95 -8.87 9.60
CA ARG A 336 3.98 -9.82 9.13
C ARG A 336 3.86 -11.18 9.81
N ASP A 337 3.37 -11.21 11.04
CA ASP A 337 3.24 -12.43 11.81
C ASP A 337 1.78 -12.71 12.18
N ARG A 338 1.46 -14.00 12.24
CA ARG A 338 0.12 -14.48 12.51
C ARG A 338 -0.29 -14.24 13.97
N LEU A 339 0.67 -14.18 14.89
CA LEU A 339 0.41 -14.02 16.32
C LEU A 339 -0.15 -12.63 16.59
N SER A 340 0.48 -11.57 16.08
CA SER A 340 0.00 -10.18 16.12
C SER A 340 -1.43 -10.07 15.57
N ALA A 341 -1.72 -10.70 14.42
CA ALA A 341 -3.08 -10.72 13.88
C ALA A 341 -4.08 -11.40 14.82
N THR A 342 -3.74 -12.54 15.43
CA THR A 342 -4.64 -13.21 16.39
C THR A 342 -4.80 -12.42 17.70
N GLU A 343 -3.75 -11.77 18.19
CA GLU A 343 -3.81 -10.93 19.40
C GLU A 343 -4.75 -9.74 19.20
N ARG A 344 -4.76 -9.13 18.00
CA ARG A 344 -5.74 -8.11 17.62
C ARG A 344 -7.18 -8.64 17.68
N LEU A 345 -7.46 -9.81 17.09
CA LEU A 345 -8.80 -10.44 17.17
C LEU A 345 -9.22 -10.72 18.60
N SER A 346 -8.32 -11.26 19.42
CA SER A 346 -8.58 -11.57 20.83
C SER A 346 -8.80 -10.33 21.68
N SER A 347 -8.25 -9.19 21.26
CA SER A 347 -8.42 -7.89 21.93
C SER A 347 -9.67 -7.13 21.45
N GLY A 348 -10.24 -7.49 20.30
CA GLY A 348 -11.46 -6.90 19.75
C GLY A 348 -12.74 -7.42 20.41
N ALA A 349 -13.85 -6.75 20.14
CA ALA A 349 -15.14 -7.02 20.77
C ALA A 349 -15.69 -8.43 20.58
N GLN A 350 -15.56 -9.00 19.38
CA GLN A 350 -16.17 -10.30 19.05
C GLN A 350 -15.29 -11.51 19.41
N LYS A 351 -14.00 -11.30 19.77
CA LYS A 351 -13.01 -12.33 20.14
C LYS A 351 -12.94 -13.57 19.23
N SER A 352 -13.49 -13.46 18.03
CA SER A 352 -13.66 -14.49 17.02
C SER A 352 -13.74 -13.81 15.66
N GLY A 353 -13.45 -14.54 14.60
CA GLY A 353 -13.46 -14.00 13.24
C GLY A 353 -12.61 -14.83 12.28
N TYR A 354 -11.84 -14.14 11.45
CA TYR A 354 -11.01 -14.73 10.42
C TYR A 354 -9.64 -14.06 10.38
N VAL A 355 -8.61 -14.87 10.14
CA VAL A 355 -7.29 -14.38 9.73
C VAL A 355 -7.13 -14.64 8.24
N TYR A 356 -7.13 -13.57 7.47
CA TYR A 356 -6.94 -13.58 6.02
C TYR A 356 -5.45 -13.55 5.67
N TYR A 357 -5.08 -14.31 4.65
CA TYR A 357 -3.73 -14.38 4.11
C TYR A 357 -3.70 -13.49 2.87
N VAL A 358 -3.07 -12.33 2.97
CA VAL A 358 -3.07 -11.30 1.92
C VAL A 358 -1.70 -11.28 1.26
N ALA A 359 -1.66 -11.37 -0.07
CA ALA A 359 -0.39 -11.28 -0.80
C ALA A 359 0.19 -9.84 -0.75
N PRO A 360 1.53 -9.66 -0.70
CA PRO A 360 2.14 -8.33 -0.78
C PRO A 360 1.74 -7.56 -2.04
N SER A 361 1.44 -6.27 -1.94
CA SER A 361 1.05 -5.43 -3.08
C SER A 361 1.64 -4.01 -3.01
N PRO A 362 1.71 -3.27 -4.13
CA PRO A 362 2.41 -2.00 -4.16
C PRO A 362 1.73 -0.85 -3.40
N ASN A 363 0.51 -1.02 -2.90
CA ASN A 363 -0.16 -0.07 -2.02
C ASN A 363 0.07 -0.35 -0.52
N MET A 364 0.83 -1.39 -0.20
CA MET A 364 1.18 -1.77 1.16
C MET A 364 2.46 -1.08 1.63
N VAL A 365 2.35 -0.33 2.73
CA VAL A 365 3.41 0.49 3.32
C VAL A 365 3.92 -0.18 4.59
N ASP A 366 5.24 -0.23 4.76
CA ASP A 366 5.85 -0.66 6.03
C ASP A 366 5.71 0.45 7.07
N VAL A 367 4.89 0.25 8.11
CA VAL A 367 4.52 1.32 9.04
C VAL A 367 5.69 1.74 9.92
N ASP A 368 6.39 0.77 10.51
CA ASP A 368 7.55 1.00 11.39
C ASP A 368 8.66 1.72 10.61
N ALA A 369 8.97 1.27 9.39
CA ALA A 369 9.99 1.91 8.58
C ALA A 369 9.58 3.29 8.03
N SER A 370 8.28 3.55 7.86
CA SER A 370 7.77 4.84 7.37
C SER A 370 7.63 5.89 8.45
N LEU A 371 7.32 5.51 9.68
CA LEU A 371 7.18 6.43 10.81
C LEU A 371 8.48 6.55 11.62
N GLY A 372 9.36 5.55 11.54
CA GLY A 372 10.61 5.48 12.29
C GLY A 372 10.36 5.66 13.78
N LYS A 373 10.97 6.70 14.37
CA LYS A 373 10.80 7.00 15.81
C LYS A 373 9.39 7.43 16.19
N GLY A 374 8.53 7.75 15.22
CA GLY A 374 7.12 8.08 15.42
C GLY A 374 6.21 6.87 15.53
N ASP A 375 6.71 5.65 15.28
CA ASP A 375 5.90 4.44 15.42
C ASP A 375 5.60 4.15 16.90
N ARG A 376 4.30 4.15 17.25
CA ARG A 376 3.81 3.85 18.60
C ARG A 376 3.67 2.35 18.87
N MET A 377 3.86 1.52 17.84
CA MET A 377 3.72 0.08 17.87
C MET A 377 4.95 -0.62 17.28
N SER A 378 6.13 -0.02 17.47
CA SER A 378 7.36 -0.55 16.89
C SER A 378 7.57 -2.02 17.27
N GLY A 379 7.88 -2.84 16.26
CA GLY A 379 8.00 -4.29 16.37
C GLY A 379 6.70 -5.08 16.19
N ALA A 380 5.53 -4.43 16.04
CA ALA A 380 4.27 -5.12 15.69
C ALA A 380 4.28 -5.71 14.27
N GLY A 381 5.29 -5.36 13.45
CA GLY A 381 5.44 -5.87 12.09
C GLY A 381 4.29 -5.49 11.18
N GLU A 382 3.68 -4.32 11.40
CA GLU A 382 2.55 -3.85 10.63
C GLU A 382 2.97 -3.42 9.21
N VAL A 383 2.17 -3.86 8.26
CA VAL A 383 2.21 -3.42 6.86
C VAL A 383 0.80 -3.01 6.47
N ALA A 384 0.60 -1.73 6.19
CA ALA A 384 -0.73 -1.15 6.01
C ALA A 384 -1.02 -0.89 4.53
N ALA A 385 -2.15 -1.41 4.03
CA ALA A 385 -2.58 -1.18 2.66
C ALA A 385 -3.38 0.12 2.55
N MET A 386 -2.89 1.10 1.79
CA MET A 386 -3.64 2.33 1.54
C MET A 386 -4.87 2.02 0.66
N GLY A 387 -6.04 2.48 1.09
CA GLY A 387 -7.29 2.44 0.33
C GLY A 387 -7.97 1.08 0.28
N ARG A 388 -7.35 0.04 -0.28
CA ARG A 388 -8.04 -1.23 -0.60
C ARG A 388 -7.15 -2.48 -0.55
N ILE A 389 -7.77 -3.61 -0.19
CA ILE A 389 -7.23 -4.97 -0.41
C ILE A 389 -8.26 -5.75 -1.23
N ASP A 390 -7.92 -6.15 -2.45
CA ASP A 390 -8.87 -6.84 -3.34
C ASP A 390 -9.12 -8.30 -2.94
N ASN A 391 -10.30 -8.84 -3.22
CA ASN A 391 -10.54 -10.30 -3.09
C ASN A 391 -9.51 -11.12 -3.88
N ALA A 392 -9.12 -10.63 -5.06
CA ALA A 392 -8.10 -11.25 -5.90
C ALA A 392 -6.68 -11.24 -5.28
N GLN A 393 -6.43 -10.39 -4.28
CA GLN A 393 -5.18 -10.32 -3.52
C GLN A 393 -5.16 -11.27 -2.31
N VAL A 394 -6.34 -11.67 -1.82
CA VAL A 394 -6.50 -12.57 -0.68
C VAL A 394 -6.27 -14.01 -1.14
N ARG A 395 -5.22 -14.66 -0.63
CA ARG A 395 -4.87 -16.06 -0.92
C ARG A 395 -5.85 -17.05 -0.32
N GLY A 396 -6.41 -16.72 0.84
CA GLY A 396 -7.27 -17.59 1.64
C GLY A 396 -7.43 -17.08 3.06
N TRP A 397 -8.02 -17.90 3.93
CA TRP A 397 -8.31 -17.53 5.31
C TRP A 397 -8.33 -18.74 6.24
N ARG A 398 -8.21 -18.47 7.54
CA ARG A 398 -8.49 -19.41 8.62
C ARG A 398 -9.52 -18.79 9.56
N LYS A 399 -10.49 -19.58 9.99
CA LYS A 399 -11.44 -19.17 11.02
C LYS A 399 -10.74 -19.16 12.38
N PHE A 400 -10.99 -18.14 13.20
CA PHE A 400 -10.50 -18.02 14.56
C PHE A 400 -11.68 -18.07 15.53
N GLU A 401 -11.73 -19.09 16.36
CA GLU A 401 -12.79 -19.29 17.37
C GLU A 401 -12.19 -19.92 18.63
N ASN A 402 -12.66 -19.50 19.81
CA ASN A 402 -12.22 -20.02 21.11
C ASN A 402 -10.69 -20.00 21.31
N GLY A 403 -10.02 -18.95 20.81
CA GLY A 403 -8.57 -18.82 20.93
C GLY A 403 -7.76 -19.67 19.93
N GLU A 404 -8.41 -20.42 19.05
CA GLU A 404 -7.74 -21.33 18.12
C GLU A 404 -7.99 -20.99 16.65
N LEU A 405 -6.97 -21.20 15.81
CA LEU A 405 -7.09 -21.09 14.35
C LEU A 405 -7.45 -22.43 13.72
N GLY A 406 -8.55 -22.46 12.98
CA GLY A 406 -8.98 -23.61 12.20
C GLY A 406 -8.13 -23.87 10.94
N SER A 407 -8.64 -24.78 10.11
CA SER A 407 -7.99 -25.15 8.84
C SER A 407 -7.95 -24.00 7.83
N TYR A 408 -6.89 -23.97 7.02
CA TYR A 408 -6.76 -23.04 5.90
C TYR A 408 -7.75 -23.37 4.79
N VAL A 409 -8.43 -22.34 4.30
CA VAL A 409 -9.30 -22.40 3.12
C VAL A 409 -8.71 -21.50 2.05
N ALA A 410 -8.31 -22.09 0.92
CA ALA A 410 -7.77 -21.34 -0.21
C ALA A 410 -8.87 -20.54 -0.92
N ASN A 411 -8.57 -19.31 -1.29
CA ASN A 411 -9.41 -18.48 -2.12
C ASN A 411 -9.20 -18.81 -3.60
N ARG A 412 -10.23 -19.37 -4.25
CA ARG A 412 -10.19 -19.69 -5.68
C ARG A 412 -10.09 -18.45 -6.58
N ASP A 413 -10.44 -17.29 -6.05
CA ASP A 413 -10.41 -16.03 -6.80
C ASP A 413 -9.04 -15.33 -6.73
N TYR A 414 -8.08 -15.89 -5.98
CA TYR A 414 -6.73 -15.34 -5.87
C TYR A 414 -5.99 -15.33 -7.21
N ARG A 415 -5.46 -14.16 -7.58
CA ARG A 415 -4.66 -13.94 -8.80
C ARG A 415 -3.16 -14.09 -8.54
N SER A 416 -2.73 -15.33 -8.42
CA SER A 416 -1.30 -15.69 -8.26
C SER A 416 -0.42 -15.16 -9.38
N ASP A 417 -0.94 -15.10 -10.60
CA ASP A 417 -0.24 -14.58 -11.79
C ASP A 417 0.06 -13.08 -11.71
N ILE A 418 -0.59 -12.35 -10.79
CA ILE A 418 -0.32 -10.93 -10.51
C ILE A 418 0.38 -10.81 -9.17
N PHE A 419 -0.27 -11.25 -8.09
CA PHE A 419 0.13 -10.87 -6.74
C PHE A 419 1.30 -11.68 -6.16
N ASP A 420 1.70 -12.80 -6.79
CA ASP A 420 2.97 -13.46 -6.40
C ASP A 420 4.20 -12.68 -6.89
N HIS A 421 4.00 -11.68 -7.74
CA HIS A 421 5.07 -10.90 -8.37
C HIS A 421 5.04 -9.42 -8.00
N THR A 422 4.07 -9.02 -7.18
CA THR A 422 4.01 -7.70 -6.59
C THR A 422 4.77 -7.67 -5.27
N ARG A 423 5.27 -6.50 -4.88
CA ARG A 423 5.96 -6.28 -3.61
C ARG A 423 5.26 -5.16 -2.85
N THR A 424 5.51 -5.07 -1.55
CA THR A 424 5.17 -3.87 -0.78
C THR A 424 5.89 -2.65 -1.34
N ALA A 425 5.36 -1.47 -1.09
CA ALA A 425 6.07 -0.22 -1.38
C ALA A 425 7.26 0.02 -0.43
N GLY A 426 7.38 -0.75 0.65
CA GLY A 426 8.39 -0.54 1.68
C GLY A 426 8.11 0.73 2.49
N ALA A 427 9.15 1.39 2.95
CA ALA A 427 9.06 2.66 3.69
C ALA A 427 8.59 3.80 2.77
N GLN A 428 7.64 4.60 3.26
CA GLN A 428 7.07 5.78 2.58
C GLN A 428 6.96 6.95 3.57
N PRO A 429 8.08 7.57 3.99
CA PRO A 429 8.07 8.61 5.04
C PRO A 429 7.26 9.86 4.69
N GLN A 430 7.09 10.15 3.40
CA GLN A 430 6.23 11.24 2.94
C GLN A 430 4.75 11.05 3.29
N LEU A 431 4.31 9.81 3.53
CA LEU A 431 2.94 9.47 3.92
C LEU A 431 2.71 9.52 5.44
N ALA A 432 3.77 9.73 6.23
CA ALA A 432 3.67 9.83 7.68
C ALA A 432 2.73 10.96 8.11
N HIS A 433 2.72 12.07 7.36
CA HIS A 433 1.87 13.23 7.62
C HIS A 433 1.97 13.71 9.07
N PHE A 434 3.18 13.66 9.65
CA PHE A 434 3.45 14.29 10.95
C PHE A 434 3.09 15.77 10.90
N SER A 435 2.68 16.31 12.04
CA SER A 435 2.46 17.75 12.18
C SER A 435 3.70 18.51 11.72
N PRO A 436 3.60 19.65 11.03
CA PRO A 436 4.75 20.45 10.60
C PRO A 436 5.69 20.89 11.73
N ASN A 437 5.21 20.87 12.97
CA ASN A 437 6.00 21.18 14.17
C ASN A 437 6.67 19.94 14.78
N ASP A 438 6.40 18.75 14.26
CA ASP A 438 6.93 17.49 14.77
C ASP A 438 8.46 17.43 14.54
N PRO A 439 9.26 17.15 15.57
CA PRO A 439 10.71 17.06 15.44
C PRO A 439 11.18 15.87 14.60
N ILE A 440 10.34 14.84 14.36
CA ILE A 440 10.69 13.66 13.58
C ILE A 440 11.05 14.04 12.13
N TRP A 441 10.42 15.08 11.59
CA TRP A 441 10.76 15.64 10.27
C TRP A 441 12.25 16.00 10.10
N LYS A 442 13.00 16.18 11.19
CA LYS A 442 14.43 16.53 11.15
C LYS A 442 15.37 15.32 11.16
N ASP A 443 14.85 14.11 11.33
CA ASP A 443 15.68 12.91 11.28
C ASP A 443 16.14 12.58 9.86
N ASP A 444 17.07 11.63 9.75
CA ASP A 444 17.68 11.30 8.46
C ASP A 444 16.70 10.67 7.46
N ASP A 445 15.60 10.07 7.93
CA ASP A 445 14.63 9.35 7.11
C ASP A 445 13.54 10.28 6.56
N HIS A 446 13.23 11.36 7.28
CA HIS A 446 12.14 12.28 6.96
C HIS A 446 12.60 13.62 6.39
N LYS A 447 13.80 14.11 6.74
CA LYS A 447 14.28 15.45 6.35
C LYS A 447 14.33 15.70 4.84
N SER A 448 14.40 14.65 4.03
CA SER A 448 14.38 14.78 2.57
C SER A 448 13.02 15.17 2.01
N PHE A 449 11.93 15.02 2.77
CA PHE A 449 10.55 15.24 2.30
C PHE A 449 9.97 16.60 2.72
N VAL A 450 10.70 17.37 3.53
CA VAL A 450 10.30 18.69 4.02
C VAL A 450 11.34 19.76 3.73
N SER A 451 10.92 21.02 3.80
CA SER A 451 11.79 22.20 3.84
C SER A 451 11.45 23.05 5.06
N GLU A 452 12.44 23.67 5.69
CA GLU A 452 12.17 24.62 6.77
C GLU A 452 11.68 25.95 6.18
N ALA A 453 10.53 26.44 6.66
CA ALA A 453 10.00 27.76 6.31
C ALA A 453 9.51 28.51 7.56
N ASN A 454 9.61 29.84 7.53
CA ASN A 454 9.01 30.69 8.55
C ASN A 454 7.56 30.98 8.18
N SER A 455 6.61 30.48 8.96
CA SER A 455 5.18 30.69 8.72
C SER A 455 4.47 31.00 10.03
N GLY A 456 3.78 32.14 10.07
CA GLY A 456 3.16 32.67 11.30
C GLY A 456 4.18 33.02 12.39
N GLY A 457 5.39 33.48 12.01
CA GLY A 457 6.46 33.86 12.95
C GLY A 457 7.17 32.69 13.65
N LYS A 458 6.87 31.44 13.26
CA LYS A 458 7.53 30.22 13.75
C LYS A 458 8.20 29.48 12.59
N SER A 459 9.34 28.87 12.84
CA SER A 459 9.99 27.94 11.90
C SER A 459 9.22 26.62 11.90
N ARG A 460 8.86 26.11 10.73
CA ARG A 460 8.05 24.90 10.54
C ARG A 460 8.62 24.05 9.42
N ASN A 461 8.40 22.74 9.49
CA ASN A 461 8.74 21.81 8.41
C ASN A 461 7.58 21.74 7.43
N VAL A 462 7.75 22.34 6.25
CA VAL A 462 6.76 22.35 5.18
C VAL A 462 7.01 21.16 4.27
N PRO A 463 6.03 20.26 4.04
CA PRO A 463 6.16 19.22 3.03
C PRO A 463 6.53 19.81 1.66
N LYS A 464 7.51 19.20 0.99
CA LYS A 464 7.93 19.63 -0.35
C LYS A 464 6.83 19.40 -1.38
N GLU A 465 6.07 18.33 -1.18
CA GLU A 465 4.87 18.00 -1.93
C GLU A 465 3.65 18.15 -1.04
N ASN A 466 2.52 18.56 -1.62
CA ASN A 466 1.26 18.59 -0.91
C ASN A 466 0.90 17.16 -0.41
N PRO A 467 0.63 16.95 0.90
CA PRO A 467 0.31 15.63 1.47
C PRO A 467 -0.85 14.91 0.77
N VAL A 468 -1.87 15.66 0.35
CA VAL A 468 -3.02 15.12 -0.40
C VAL A 468 -2.57 14.57 -1.76
N MET A 469 -1.71 15.31 -2.46
CA MET A 469 -1.14 14.89 -3.74
C MET A 469 -0.22 13.69 -3.58
N ALA A 470 0.63 13.68 -2.55
CA ALA A 470 1.52 12.55 -2.27
C ALA A 470 0.73 11.24 -2.03
N SER A 471 -0.39 11.32 -1.30
CA SER A 471 -1.28 10.17 -1.06
C SER A 471 -2.00 9.72 -2.33
N ALA A 472 -2.54 10.66 -3.10
CA ALA A 472 -3.22 10.39 -4.36
C ALA A 472 -2.29 9.73 -5.39
N GLU A 473 -1.09 10.29 -5.57
CA GLU A 473 -0.05 9.75 -6.45
C GLU A 473 0.39 8.35 -6.03
N PHE A 474 0.67 8.15 -4.74
CA PHE A 474 1.07 6.85 -4.22
C PHE A 474 0.02 5.79 -4.54
N TYR A 475 -1.24 6.08 -4.25
CA TYR A 475 -2.35 5.16 -4.48
C TYR A 475 -2.54 4.85 -5.97
N GLN A 476 -2.53 5.88 -6.82
CA GLN A 476 -2.66 5.71 -8.27
C GLN A 476 -1.51 4.89 -8.85
N ARG A 477 -0.26 5.19 -8.47
CA ARG A 477 0.90 4.43 -8.94
C ARG A 477 0.82 2.96 -8.53
N ALA A 478 0.38 2.69 -7.31
CA ALA A 478 0.22 1.32 -6.85
C ALA A 478 -0.79 0.53 -7.71
N ARG A 479 -1.94 1.15 -8.02
CA ARG A 479 -2.94 0.57 -8.94
C ARG A 479 -2.40 0.37 -10.34
N ASP A 480 -1.65 1.34 -10.86
CA ASP A 480 -1.07 1.28 -12.20
C ASP A 480 -0.10 0.10 -12.36
N LYS A 481 0.65 -0.24 -11.30
CA LYS A 481 1.49 -1.43 -11.29
C LYS A 481 0.68 -2.72 -11.40
N ILE A 482 -0.44 -2.82 -10.67
CA ILE A 482 -1.34 -3.98 -10.76
C ILE A 482 -1.98 -4.07 -12.15
N GLN A 483 -2.50 -2.96 -12.67
CA GLN A 483 -3.12 -2.92 -13.99
C GLN A 483 -2.13 -3.23 -15.10
N TYR A 484 -0.88 -2.77 -14.98
CA TYR A 484 0.18 -3.11 -15.90
C TYR A 484 0.40 -4.63 -15.95
N LEU A 485 0.54 -5.30 -14.80
CA LEU A 485 0.71 -6.75 -14.74
C LEU A 485 -0.49 -7.51 -15.33
N ASP A 486 -1.72 -7.08 -15.01
CA ASP A 486 -2.92 -7.69 -15.59
C ASP A 486 -2.97 -7.52 -17.11
N ASN A 487 -2.65 -6.32 -17.61
CA ASN A 487 -2.56 -6.06 -19.05
C ASN A 487 -1.50 -6.92 -19.74
N GLN A 488 -0.35 -7.14 -19.10
CA GLN A 488 0.68 -8.05 -19.63
C GLN A 488 0.13 -9.48 -19.72
N GLN A 489 -0.46 -10.01 -18.64
CA GLN A 489 -1.08 -11.34 -18.65
C GLN A 489 -2.15 -11.47 -19.73
N ALA A 490 -3.02 -10.46 -19.89
CA ALA A 490 -4.09 -10.45 -20.88
C ALA A 490 -3.56 -10.46 -22.33
N LYS A 491 -2.43 -9.80 -22.59
CA LYS A 491 -1.73 -9.83 -23.89
C LYS A 491 -0.94 -11.11 -24.12
N GLY A 492 -0.81 -11.97 -23.11
CA GLY A 492 0.09 -13.11 -23.15
C GLY A 492 1.57 -12.71 -23.02
N GLU A 493 1.86 -11.51 -22.54
CA GLU A 493 3.22 -11.05 -22.24
C GLU A 493 3.51 -11.28 -20.75
N ASP A 494 4.77 -11.59 -20.40
CA ASP A 494 5.13 -11.94 -19.02
C ASP A 494 4.27 -13.08 -18.44
N TYR A 495 3.75 -13.97 -19.28
CA TYR A 495 2.69 -14.93 -18.97
C TYR A 495 3.15 -15.98 -17.96
N ARG A 496 2.39 -16.12 -16.88
CA ARG A 496 2.73 -16.96 -15.71
C ARG A 496 1.81 -18.16 -15.51
N GLY A 497 0.75 -18.24 -16.32
CA GLY A 497 -0.18 -19.35 -16.31
C GLY A 497 0.43 -20.64 -16.89
N ALA A 498 -0.41 -21.67 -16.96
CA ALA A 498 -0.01 -22.93 -17.57
C ALA A 498 0.18 -22.79 -19.10
N VAL A 499 1.30 -23.30 -19.62
CA VAL A 499 1.67 -23.27 -21.03
C VAL A 499 1.80 -24.67 -21.63
N PHE A 500 1.48 -24.77 -22.92
CA PHE A 500 1.87 -25.87 -23.79
C PHE A 500 3.10 -25.46 -24.58
N ILE A 501 4.11 -26.33 -24.63
CA ILE A 501 5.37 -26.09 -25.36
C ILE A 501 5.35 -26.92 -26.64
N LYS A 502 5.23 -26.27 -27.80
CA LYS A 502 5.04 -26.94 -29.11
C LYS A 502 6.24 -26.74 -30.03
N PRO A 503 6.80 -27.79 -30.66
CA PRO A 503 7.89 -27.62 -31.64
C PRO A 503 7.37 -27.02 -32.96
N PHE A 504 8.23 -26.33 -33.72
CA PHE A 504 7.88 -25.83 -35.05
C PHE A 504 7.95 -26.93 -36.14
N PHE A 505 9.06 -27.67 -36.19
CA PHE A 505 9.41 -28.61 -37.27
C PHE A 505 8.35 -29.67 -37.60
N ASN A 506 7.71 -30.27 -36.59
CA ASN A 506 6.72 -31.33 -36.79
C ASN A 506 5.25 -30.87 -36.71
N ASN A 507 5.01 -29.55 -36.62
CA ASN A 507 3.72 -29.06 -36.17
C ASN A 507 3.09 -27.96 -37.04
N GLN A 508 3.42 -27.85 -38.33
CA GLN A 508 2.94 -26.75 -39.20
C GLN A 508 3.13 -25.37 -38.56
N ASP A 509 4.37 -25.02 -38.23
CA ASP A 509 4.74 -23.78 -37.52
C ASP A 509 4.12 -23.70 -36.10
N GLY A 510 4.13 -24.83 -35.38
CA GLY A 510 3.63 -24.90 -34.01
C GLY A 510 2.10 -24.99 -33.87
N LYS A 511 1.35 -25.18 -34.95
CA LYS A 511 -0.13 -25.20 -34.98
C LYS A 511 -0.80 -26.56 -34.80
N GLY A 512 -0.11 -27.67 -35.03
CA GLY A 512 -0.68 -29.01 -34.81
C GLY A 512 -0.74 -29.44 -33.33
N GLU A 513 -1.02 -30.72 -33.10
CA GLU A 513 -1.28 -31.27 -31.75
C GLU A 513 -0.02 -31.70 -30.99
N THR A 514 1.13 -31.84 -31.67
CA THR A 514 2.38 -32.29 -31.07
C THR A 514 2.92 -31.26 -30.08
N LYS A 515 3.32 -31.73 -28.90
CA LYS A 515 3.79 -30.88 -27.80
C LYS A 515 4.69 -31.64 -26.85
N LEU A 516 5.47 -30.90 -26.07
CA LEU A 516 6.23 -31.44 -24.95
C LEU A 516 5.26 -32.11 -23.97
N SER A 517 5.62 -33.30 -23.53
CA SER A 517 4.84 -34.08 -22.59
C SER A 517 5.75 -34.93 -21.72
N PHE A 518 5.31 -35.29 -20.53
CA PHE A 518 5.94 -36.34 -19.77
C PHE A 518 4.90 -37.21 -19.06
N TYR A 519 5.27 -38.45 -18.78
CA TYR A 519 4.42 -39.44 -18.13
C TYR A 519 4.82 -39.52 -16.65
N ASN A 520 3.85 -39.68 -15.75
CA ASN A 520 4.08 -39.71 -14.31
C ASN A 520 5.08 -40.78 -13.82
N ASP A 521 5.50 -41.71 -14.67
CA ASP A 521 6.48 -42.77 -14.38
C ASP A 521 7.77 -42.70 -15.22
N ASN A 522 7.89 -41.74 -16.15
CA ASN A 522 9.06 -41.61 -17.02
C ASN A 522 9.84 -40.34 -16.70
N SER A 523 11.11 -40.49 -16.36
CA SER A 523 11.99 -39.34 -16.08
C SER A 523 12.31 -38.53 -17.34
N TYR A 524 12.14 -39.07 -18.55
CA TYR A 524 12.47 -38.37 -19.79
C TYR A 524 11.19 -37.90 -20.49
N PRO A 525 11.02 -36.58 -20.73
CA PRO A 525 9.91 -36.05 -21.49
C PRO A 525 10.03 -36.43 -22.97
N SER A 526 8.90 -36.42 -23.67
CA SER A 526 8.79 -36.66 -25.09
C SER A 526 8.04 -35.55 -25.81
N VAL A 527 8.17 -35.52 -27.13
CA VAL A 527 7.42 -34.62 -28.01
C VAL A 527 6.43 -35.50 -28.78
N ASP A 528 5.15 -35.45 -28.40
CA ASP A 528 4.14 -36.38 -28.91
C ASP A 528 2.80 -35.66 -29.15
N SER A 529 1.98 -36.21 -30.03
CA SER A 529 0.59 -35.82 -30.30
C SER A 529 -0.43 -36.70 -29.56
N ALA A 530 -0.04 -37.88 -29.10
CA ALA A 530 -0.96 -38.81 -28.46
C ALA A 530 -1.38 -38.33 -27.07
N TYR A 531 -2.66 -37.99 -26.88
CA TYR A 531 -3.26 -37.72 -25.57
C TYR A 531 -3.37 -39.01 -24.75
N SER A 532 -2.52 -39.18 -23.75
CA SER A 532 -2.73 -40.15 -22.67
C SER A 532 -3.35 -39.45 -21.46
N SER A 533 -4.28 -40.12 -20.78
CA SER A 533 -4.84 -39.64 -19.50
C SER A 533 -3.79 -39.52 -18.40
N THR A 534 -2.65 -40.20 -18.54
CA THR A 534 -1.53 -40.20 -17.58
C THR A 534 -0.44 -39.18 -17.91
N SER A 535 -0.49 -38.54 -19.08
CA SER A 535 0.50 -37.57 -19.49
C SER A 535 0.21 -36.17 -18.93
N GLU A 536 1.26 -35.45 -18.60
CA GLU A 536 1.24 -34.03 -18.34
C GLU A 536 1.75 -33.25 -19.56
N TYR A 537 0.98 -32.26 -19.99
CA TYR A 537 1.27 -31.40 -21.14
C TYR A 537 1.29 -29.92 -20.78
N LYS A 538 0.95 -29.60 -19.53
CA LYS A 538 0.87 -28.25 -19.01
C LYS A 538 2.10 -28.01 -18.18
N PHE A 539 2.84 -26.97 -18.52
CA PHE A 539 4.02 -26.52 -17.78
C PHE A 539 3.78 -25.12 -17.25
N SER A 540 4.62 -24.64 -16.34
CA SER A 540 4.66 -23.24 -15.92
C SER A 540 6.10 -22.76 -15.97
N MET A 541 6.31 -21.56 -16.50
CA MET A 541 7.62 -20.92 -16.48
C MET A 541 7.78 -20.19 -15.15
N GLY A 542 8.73 -20.64 -14.33
CA GLY A 542 9.00 -20.03 -13.03
C GLY A 542 9.82 -18.75 -13.15
N ASP A 543 9.78 -17.92 -12.11
CA ASP A 543 10.64 -16.72 -11.99
C ASP A 543 12.13 -17.07 -11.89
N ASP A 544 12.43 -18.30 -11.46
CA ASP A 544 13.77 -18.86 -11.48
C ASP A 544 14.21 -19.28 -12.90
N GLY A 545 13.35 -19.09 -13.90
CA GLY A 545 13.55 -19.43 -15.29
C GLY A 545 13.39 -20.90 -15.63
N ARG A 546 12.91 -21.73 -14.70
CA ARG A 546 12.76 -23.15 -14.95
C ARG A 546 11.39 -23.47 -15.55
N ILE A 547 11.33 -24.54 -16.34
CA ILE A 547 10.08 -25.10 -16.86
C ILE A 547 9.56 -26.10 -15.81
N HIS A 548 8.56 -25.70 -15.02
CA HIS A 548 7.93 -26.52 -13.99
C HIS A 548 6.79 -27.37 -14.55
N SER A 549 6.54 -28.53 -13.94
CA SER A 549 5.25 -29.21 -14.05
C SER A 549 4.15 -28.32 -13.46
N ALA A 550 3.00 -28.23 -14.14
CA ALA A 550 1.84 -27.50 -13.63
C ALA A 550 1.10 -28.27 -12.52
N ARG A 551 1.29 -29.59 -12.42
CA ARG A 551 0.72 -30.44 -11.35
C ARG A 551 1.61 -30.53 -10.12
N ASP A 552 2.92 -30.52 -10.29
CA ASP A 552 3.92 -30.61 -9.21
C ASP A 552 5.05 -29.61 -9.46
N TYR A 553 4.92 -28.41 -8.86
CA TYR A 553 5.88 -27.32 -9.05
C TYR A 553 7.30 -27.67 -8.53
N SER A 554 7.46 -28.73 -7.72
CA SER A 554 8.78 -29.20 -7.29
C SER A 554 9.55 -29.94 -8.40
N LYS A 555 8.88 -30.25 -9.52
CA LYS A 555 9.45 -30.93 -10.68
C LYS A 555 9.71 -29.94 -11.80
N VAL A 556 10.93 -29.97 -12.33
CA VAL A 556 11.42 -29.07 -13.39
C VAL A 556 12.10 -29.84 -14.51
N LEU A 557 12.05 -29.28 -15.72
CA LEU A 557 12.85 -29.74 -16.86
C LEU A 557 14.33 -29.44 -16.61
N ARG A 558 15.16 -30.48 -16.64
CA ARG A 558 16.62 -30.43 -16.41
C ARG A 558 17.36 -31.08 -17.56
N ILE A 559 18.66 -30.82 -17.64
CA ILE A 559 19.56 -31.36 -18.65
C ILE A 559 20.54 -32.33 -17.98
N ASP A 560 20.62 -33.56 -18.49
CA ASP A 560 21.56 -34.59 -18.04
C ASP A 560 22.99 -34.35 -18.58
N GLU A 561 23.94 -35.18 -18.14
CA GLU A 561 25.35 -35.09 -18.56
C GLU A 561 25.58 -35.29 -20.08
N LYS A 562 24.61 -35.89 -20.78
CA LYS A 562 24.64 -36.15 -22.22
C LYS A 562 23.90 -35.07 -23.02
N GLY A 563 23.30 -34.09 -22.33
CA GLY A 563 22.52 -33.01 -22.92
C GLY A 563 21.04 -33.35 -23.11
N ASN A 564 20.54 -34.51 -22.68
CA ASN A 564 19.12 -34.86 -22.81
C ASN A 564 18.30 -34.16 -21.72
N ALA A 565 17.09 -33.75 -22.10
CA ALA A 565 16.13 -33.21 -21.15
C ALA A 565 15.52 -34.35 -20.31
N TYR A 566 15.31 -34.11 -19.01
CA TYR A 566 14.64 -35.01 -18.08
C TYR A 566 13.85 -34.20 -17.03
N ILE A 567 12.84 -34.79 -16.40
CA ILE A 567 12.09 -34.18 -15.31
C ILE A 567 12.72 -34.61 -13.98
N GLY A 568 13.15 -33.63 -13.18
CA GLY A 568 13.80 -33.84 -11.89
C GLY A 568 13.33 -32.85 -10.84
N GLY A 569 13.78 -33.02 -9.59
CA GLY A 569 13.57 -32.01 -8.55
C GLY A 569 14.35 -30.72 -8.83
N ILE A 570 13.86 -29.59 -8.34
CA ILE A 570 14.59 -28.31 -8.33
C ILE A 570 15.97 -28.54 -7.67
N PRO A 571 17.08 -28.09 -8.29
CA PRO A 571 18.40 -28.15 -7.66
C PRO A 571 18.39 -27.52 -6.26
N SER A 572 19.02 -28.18 -5.29
CA SER A 572 19.13 -27.65 -3.92
C SER A 572 20.08 -26.46 -3.82
N ASP A 573 21.03 -26.35 -4.76
CA ASP A 573 21.93 -25.20 -4.88
C ASP A 573 21.23 -24.12 -5.73
N PRO A 574 20.91 -22.94 -5.17
CA PRO A 574 20.28 -21.86 -5.93
C PRO A 574 21.16 -21.29 -7.05
N ALA A 575 22.48 -21.53 -7.03
CA ALA A 575 23.40 -21.12 -8.10
C ALA A 575 23.42 -22.11 -9.29
N ASP A 576 22.85 -23.31 -9.15
CA ASP A 576 22.79 -24.30 -10.22
C ASP A 576 21.80 -23.86 -11.31
N MET A 577 22.32 -23.45 -12.47
CA MET A 577 21.51 -22.99 -13.61
C MET A 577 20.91 -24.15 -14.44
N ASN A 578 21.10 -25.42 -14.02
CA ASN A 578 20.50 -26.55 -14.72
C ASN A 578 18.97 -26.45 -14.72
N GLY A 579 18.40 -26.49 -15.92
CA GLY A 579 16.97 -26.40 -16.15
C GLY A 579 16.42 -24.98 -16.25
N VAL A 580 17.29 -23.96 -16.16
CA VAL A 580 16.92 -22.56 -16.40
C VAL A 580 16.97 -22.30 -17.90
N PHE A 581 15.87 -21.81 -18.47
CA PHE A 581 15.74 -21.49 -19.89
C PHE A 581 15.33 -20.04 -20.09
N ALA A 582 15.99 -19.36 -21.03
CA ALA A 582 15.57 -18.09 -21.58
C ALA A 582 14.81 -18.32 -22.88
N TYR A 583 13.58 -17.80 -22.97
CA TYR A 583 12.84 -17.79 -24.22
C TYR A 583 13.23 -16.58 -25.06
N ASP A 584 13.66 -16.82 -26.30
CA ASP A 584 13.94 -15.77 -27.28
C ASP A 584 12.73 -15.64 -28.23
N PRO A 585 11.95 -14.55 -28.15
CA PRO A 585 10.75 -14.36 -28.97
C PRO A 585 11.06 -14.18 -30.46
N ASP A 586 12.26 -13.69 -30.82
CA ASP A 586 12.62 -13.42 -32.22
C ASP A 586 12.91 -14.73 -32.98
N THR A 587 13.49 -15.70 -32.29
CA THR A 587 13.84 -17.01 -32.89
C THR A 587 12.90 -18.14 -32.47
N GLY A 588 12.05 -17.91 -31.47
CA GLY A 588 11.24 -18.92 -30.80
C GLY A 588 12.07 -19.92 -29.99
N GLY A 589 13.35 -19.65 -29.76
CA GLY A 589 14.25 -20.60 -29.11
C GLY A 589 14.13 -20.62 -27.58
N LEU A 590 14.41 -21.78 -26.99
CA LEU A 590 14.60 -21.93 -25.54
C LEU A 590 16.08 -22.20 -25.27
N GLN A 591 16.81 -21.17 -24.86
CA GLN A 591 18.24 -21.28 -24.56
C GLN A 591 18.46 -21.68 -23.11
N HIS A 592 19.18 -22.78 -22.90
CA HIS A 592 19.57 -23.24 -21.57
C HIS A 592 20.68 -22.34 -21.00
N ALA A 593 20.45 -21.77 -19.81
CA ALA A 593 21.31 -20.75 -19.23
C ALA A 593 22.70 -21.27 -18.83
N GLN A 594 22.82 -22.56 -18.49
CA GLN A 594 24.08 -23.13 -17.99
C GLN A 594 25.14 -23.31 -19.08
N ASP A 595 24.75 -23.71 -20.30
CA ASP A 595 25.68 -24.05 -21.39
C ASP A 595 25.39 -23.31 -22.71
N HIS A 596 24.45 -22.38 -22.70
CA HIS A 596 24.05 -21.54 -23.84
C HIS A 596 23.60 -22.29 -25.09
N LYS A 597 23.22 -23.56 -24.93
CA LYS A 597 22.67 -24.41 -25.99
C LYS A 597 21.15 -24.27 -26.07
N TRP A 598 20.58 -24.63 -27.20
CA TRP A 598 19.15 -24.50 -27.49
C TRP A 598 18.44 -25.84 -27.31
N LEU A 599 17.29 -25.81 -26.63
CA LEU A 599 16.40 -26.96 -26.54
C LEU A 599 15.99 -27.37 -27.96
N THR A 600 16.24 -28.63 -28.28
CA THR A 600 16.12 -29.20 -29.61
C THR A 600 15.24 -30.43 -29.55
N GLU A 601 14.33 -30.55 -30.50
CA GLU A 601 13.50 -31.73 -30.70
C GLU A 601 14.37 -32.97 -31.03
N GLY A 602 14.21 -34.05 -30.28
CA GLY A 602 15.01 -35.29 -30.36
C GLY A 602 15.15 -35.89 -31.77
N ILE A 603 16.33 -36.44 -32.10
CA ILE A 603 16.69 -36.99 -33.44
C ILE A 603 15.68 -38.04 -33.94
N SER A 604 15.08 -38.79 -33.02
CA SER A 604 13.96 -39.72 -33.27
C SER A 604 12.80 -39.43 -32.32
N ALA A 605 12.12 -38.29 -32.49
CA ALA A 605 10.83 -37.88 -31.91
C ALA A 605 10.59 -37.92 -30.36
N PHE A 606 11.37 -38.63 -29.54
CA PHE A 606 10.90 -38.99 -28.19
C PHE A 606 11.63 -38.36 -27.00
N THR A 607 12.81 -37.76 -27.15
CA THR A 607 13.48 -37.10 -26.01
C THR A 607 14.15 -35.80 -26.46
N PRO A 608 13.66 -34.63 -25.99
CA PRO A 608 14.34 -33.36 -26.21
C PRO A 608 15.75 -33.35 -25.64
N TYR A 609 16.64 -32.55 -26.22
CA TYR A 609 18.02 -32.39 -25.77
C TYR A 609 18.50 -30.96 -26.07
N VAL A 610 19.62 -30.52 -25.52
CA VAL A 610 20.21 -29.21 -25.83
C VAL A 610 21.37 -29.34 -26.81
N ALA A 611 21.42 -28.48 -27.82
CA ALA A 611 22.49 -28.45 -28.82
C ALA A 611 22.88 -27.01 -29.21
N PRO A 612 24.11 -26.77 -29.71
CA PRO A 612 24.46 -25.50 -30.36
C PRO A 612 23.49 -25.15 -31.50
N PRO A 613 23.44 -23.89 -31.96
CA PRO A 613 22.66 -23.52 -33.15
C PRO A 613 22.99 -24.44 -34.34
N GLN A 614 21.96 -25.01 -34.97
CA GLN A 614 22.11 -26.00 -36.04
C GLN A 614 21.96 -25.41 -37.46
N ALA A 615 21.54 -24.14 -37.61
CA ALA A 615 21.49 -23.51 -38.93
C ALA A 615 22.86 -22.92 -39.33
N THR A 616 23.13 -22.91 -40.63
CA THR A 616 24.41 -22.47 -41.23
C THR A 616 24.61 -20.95 -41.27
N ASN A 617 23.56 -20.16 -40.99
CA ASN A 617 23.54 -18.69 -41.02
C ASN A 617 23.40 -18.05 -39.63
N GLY A 618 23.46 -18.85 -38.55
CA GLY A 618 23.24 -18.37 -37.18
C GLY A 618 21.77 -18.26 -36.77
N GLU A 619 20.83 -18.59 -37.64
CA GLU A 619 19.42 -18.78 -37.27
C GLU A 619 19.25 -20.09 -36.47
N LEU A 620 18.10 -20.24 -35.80
CA LEU A 620 17.72 -21.52 -35.22
C LEU A 620 17.16 -22.42 -36.31
N ALA A 621 17.58 -23.69 -36.32
CA ALA A 621 16.89 -24.68 -37.12
C ALA A 621 15.46 -24.82 -36.60
N ALA A 622 14.48 -25.14 -37.47
CA ALA A 622 13.07 -25.30 -37.06
C ALA A 622 12.85 -26.31 -35.91
N ARG A 623 13.81 -27.22 -35.68
CA ARG A 623 13.84 -28.19 -34.58
C ARG A 623 14.25 -27.59 -33.23
N GLN A 624 14.75 -26.37 -33.22
CA GLN A 624 15.21 -25.61 -32.05
C GLN A 624 14.25 -24.45 -31.71
N SER A 625 13.22 -24.26 -32.54
CA SER A 625 12.16 -23.26 -32.33
C SER A 625 10.93 -23.90 -31.70
N TRP A 626 10.39 -23.22 -30.71
CA TRP A 626 9.27 -23.61 -29.88
C TRP A 626 8.24 -22.48 -29.78
N ARG A 627 6.97 -22.87 -29.82
CA ARG A 627 5.84 -21.99 -29.58
C ARG A 627 5.27 -22.30 -28.21
N LEU A 628 5.10 -21.27 -27.39
CA LEU A 628 4.45 -21.37 -26.09
C LEU A 628 3.00 -20.92 -26.26
N GLU A 629 2.05 -21.77 -25.89
CA GLU A 629 0.60 -21.48 -26.00
C GLU A 629 -0.10 -21.61 -24.66
N ASN A 630 -1.08 -20.75 -24.38
CA ASN A 630 -1.95 -20.89 -23.21
C ASN A 630 -3.07 -21.93 -23.42
N GLY A 631 -3.94 -22.10 -22.43
CA GLY A 631 -5.13 -22.97 -22.47
C GLY A 631 -6.08 -22.73 -23.65
N GLN A 632 -6.05 -21.54 -24.25
CA GLN A 632 -6.90 -21.11 -25.36
C GLN A 632 -6.20 -21.24 -26.72
N GLY A 633 -4.94 -21.68 -26.77
CA GLY A 633 -4.14 -21.79 -27.99
C GLY A 633 -3.50 -20.48 -28.46
N ASN A 634 -3.58 -19.42 -27.65
CA ASN A 634 -2.92 -18.15 -27.96
C ASN A 634 -1.44 -18.25 -27.64
N THR A 635 -0.58 -17.67 -28.50
CA THR A 635 0.86 -17.58 -28.22
C THR A 635 1.09 -16.71 -26.99
N VAL A 636 2.01 -17.12 -26.12
CA VAL A 636 2.39 -16.39 -24.92
C VAL A 636 3.91 -16.30 -24.78
N LEU A 637 4.38 -15.29 -24.06
CA LEU A 637 5.78 -15.01 -23.76
C LEU A 637 5.98 -15.07 -22.24
N PRO A 638 6.87 -15.93 -21.73
CA PRO A 638 7.12 -16.02 -20.30
C PRO A 638 7.96 -14.85 -19.78
N PRO A 639 8.01 -14.64 -18.45
CA PRO A 639 8.95 -13.71 -17.84
C PRO A 639 10.40 -13.98 -18.26
N PRO A 640 11.23 -12.94 -18.49
CA PRO A 640 12.66 -13.14 -18.58
C PRO A 640 13.22 -13.60 -17.22
N PRO A 641 14.05 -14.64 -17.17
CA PRO A 641 14.64 -15.08 -15.91
C PRO A 641 15.74 -14.12 -15.45
N SER A 642 15.99 -14.08 -14.13
CA SER A 642 17.06 -13.26 -13.55
C SER A 642 18.45 -13.55 -14.14
N SER A 643 18.69 -14.76 -14.67
CA SER A 643 19.94 -15.13 -15.34
C SER A 643 20.24 -14.32 -16.60
N LEU A 644 19.24 -13.68 -17.21
CA LEU A 644 19.43 -12.77 -18.35
C LEU A 644 20.00 -11.40 -17.96
N PHE A 645 20.13 -11.12 -16.66
CA PHE A 645 20.64 -9.86 -16.14
C PHE A 645 22.08 -10.06 -15.64
N PRO A 646 23.11 -9.75 -16.44
CA PRO A 646 24.49 -9.90 -15.99
C PRO A 646 24.87 -8.80 -15.00
N ASP A 647 25.66 -9.15 -13.99
CA ASP A 647 26.32 -8.17 -13.12
C ASP A 647 27.14 -7.20 -13.99
N ASN A 648 26.96 -5.90 -13.79
CA ASN A 648 27.73 -4.89 -14.50
C ASN A 648 27.81 -3.58 -13.70
N SER A 649 28.43 -2.54 -14.27
CA SER A 649 28.58 -1.23 -13.63
C SER A 649 27.26 -0.54 -13.29
N SER A 650 26.15 -0.98 -13.89
CA SER A 650 24.81 -0.45 -13.62
C SER A 650 24.18 -1.05 -12.35
N GLY A 651 24.65 -2.19 -11.86
CA GLY A 651 24.10 -2.90 -10.70
C GLY A 651 24.34 -4.41 -10.72
N THR A 652 24.02 -5.08 -9.62
CA THR A 652 24.03 -6.54 -9.56
C THR A 652 22.87 -7.13 -10.35
N ARG A 653 22.97 -8.41 -10.75
CA ARG A 653 21.90 -9.20 -11.39
C ARG A 653 20.56 -9.00 -10.69
N GLN A 654 20.56 -9.10 -9.36
CA GLN A 654 19.34 -8.98 -8.57
C GLN A 654 18.77 -7.57 -8.62
N GLN A 655 19.60 -6.53 -8.49
CA GLN A 655 19.15 -5.13 -8.57
C GLN A 655 18.57 -4.82 -9.95
N LEU A 656 19.23 -5.28 -11.02
CA LEU A 656 18.77 -5.07 -12.39
C LEU A 656 17.47 -5.82 -12.69
N TYR A 657 17.35 -7.06 -12.20
CA TYR A 657 16.13 -7.84 -12.32
C TYR A 657 14.97 -7.22 -11.52
N GLN A 658 15.23 -6.75 -10.30
CA GLN A 658 14.24 -6.04 -9.51
C GLN A 658 13.79 -4.74 -10.19
N PHE A 659 14.71 -3.97 -10.78
CA PHE A 659 14.37 -2.78 -11.56
C PHE A 659 13.52 -3.11 -12.79
N TYR A 660 13.78 -4.25 -13.45
CA TYR A 660 12.95 -4.73 -14.54
C TYR A 660 11.52 -5.06 -14.08
N GLN A 661 11.36 -5.71 -12.92
CA GLN A 661 10.04 -6.03 -12.36
C GLN A 661 9.30 -4.75 -11.92
N ASP A 662 10.00 -3.90 -11.18
CA ASP A 662 9.48 -2.66 -10.61
C ASP A 662 10.59 -1.60 -10.56
N GLN A 663 10.43 -0.54 -11.36
CA GLN A 663 11.41 0.54 -11.44
C GLN A 663 11.63 1.21 -10.09
N ASP A 664 10.62 1.23 -9.22
CA ASP A 664 10.72 1.86 -7.90
C ASP A 664 11.70 1.16 -6.96
N SER A 665 12.09 -0.08 -7.25
CA SER A 665 13.14 -0.79 -6.49
C SER A 665 14.50 -0.10 -6.55
N ALA A 666 14.71 0.79 -7.51
CA ALA A 666 15.93 1.59 -7.65
C ALA A 666 15.78 3.04 -7.17
N LEU A 667 14.62 3.42 -6.62
CA LEU A 667 14.42 4.79 -6.15
C LEU A 667 15.41 5.13 -5.05
N PRO A 668 16.11 6.27 -5.17
CA PRO A 668 17.01 6.74 -4.14
C PRO A 668 16.22 7.27 -2.94
N LYS A 669 16.87 7.29 -1.77
CA LYS A 669 16.32 7.87 -0.55
C LYS A 669 15.88 9.32 -0.80
N GLY A 670 14.68 9.67 -0.36
CA GLY A 670 14.11 11.00 -0.53
C GLY A 670 13.44 11.24 -1.89
N SER A 671 13.38 10.23 -2.75
CA SER A 671 12.60 10.27 -3.97
C SER A 671 11.38 9.36 -3.89
N THR A 672 10.24 9.87 -4.32
CA THR A 672 8.97 9.16 -4.41
C THR A 672 8.76 8.57 -5.79
N ARG A 673 9.33 9.15 -6.86
CA ARG A 673 9.16 8.70 -8.26
C ARG A 673 10.37 8.96 -9.16
N PHE A 674 10.39 8.26 -10.29
CA PHE A 674 11.23 8.60 -11.43
C PHE A 674 10.50 9.52 -12.40
N VAL A 675 11.24 10.42 -13.04
CA VAL A 675 10.81 11.19 -14.20
C VAL A 675 11.75 10.97 -15.36
N THR A 676 11.25 11.06 -16.58
CA THR A 676 12.03 10.90 -17.82
C THR A 676 12.32 12.23 -18.51
N ASP A 677 11.49 13.24 -18.23
CA ASP A 677 11.61 14.61 -18.74
C ASP A 677 11.44 15.64 -17.62
N LEU A 678 12.04 16.82 -17.79
CA LEU A 678 12.06 17.89 -16.79
C LEU A 678 11.52 19.21 -17.35
N PRO A 679 10.38 19.72 -16.83
CA PRO A 679 9.79 20.96 -17.29
C PRO A 679 10.75 22.16 -17.20
N GLY A 680 10.80 22.98 -18.25
CA GLY A 680 11.53 24.25 -18.25
C GLY A 680 13.05 24.13 -18.41
N THR A 681 13.59 22.92 -18.64
CA THR A 681 15.01 22.74 -18.95
C THR A 681 15.28 23.05 -20.42
N THR A 682 16.43 23.68 -20.73
CA THR A 682 16.86 23.89 -22.13
C THR A 682 17.58 22.68 -22.72
N TYR A 683 17.81 21.67 -21.88
CA TYR A 683 18.46 20.44 -22.23
C TYR A 683 17.53 19.56 -23.08
N SER A 684 17.85 19.45 -24.38
CA SER A 684 17.03 18.74 -25.37
C SER A 684 17.26 17.23 -25.41
N GLY A 685 18.09 16.68 -24.52
CA GLY A 685 18.29 15.24 -24.41
C GLY A 685 17.13 14.62 -23.67
N SER A 686 16.11 14.15 -24.37
CA SER A 686 14.87 13.51 -23.89
C SER A 686 15.09 12.21 -23.09
N GLY A 687 15.98 12.23 -22.09
CA GLY A 687 16.37 11.07 -21.30
C GLY A 687 17.19 10.02 -22.07
N ASP A 688 17.56 10.24 -23.34
CA ASP A 688 18.12 9.18 -24.21
C ASP A 688 19.50 8.63 -23.82
N ALA A 689 20.43 9.47 -23.32
CA ALA A 689 21.70 9.03 -22.73
C ALA A 689 22.42 10.20 -22.04
N PHE A 690 22.64 10.13 -20.72
CA PHE A 690 23.37 11.18 -19.99
C PHE A 690 24.84 11.28 -20.43
N LEU A 691 25.48 10.14 -20.70
CA LEU A 691 26.91 10.13 -21.00
C LEU A 691 27.28 10.76 -22.34
N GLN A 692 26.35 10.77 -23.29
CA GLN A 692 26.55 11.35 -24.62
C GLN A 692 26.40 12.88 -24.62
N SER A 693 25.74 13.43 -23.60
CA SER A 693 25.31 14.82 -23.51
C SER A 693 25.93 15.59 -22.33
N LYS A 694 26.73 14.93 -21.49
CA LYS A 694 27.32 15.48 -20.25
C LYS A 694 28.02 16.84 -20.40
N THR A 695 28.50 17.18 -21.59
CA THR A 695 29.19 18.45 -21.90
C THR A 695 28.25 19.62 -22.16
N GLN A 696 26.94 19.43 -22.03
CA GLN A 696 25.92 20.42 -22.46
C GLN A 696 25.12 21.07 -21.32
N LEU A 697 25.24 20.60 -20.06
CA LEU A 697 24.49 21.21 -18.95
C LEU A 697 25.09 22.57 -18.60
N LYS A 698 24.29 23.62 -18.69
CA LYS A 698 24.69 24.96 -18.25
C LYS A 698 24.47 25.12 -16.75
N PRO A 699 25.13 26.08 -16.09
CA PRO A 699 24.92 26.36 -14.66
C PRO A 699 23.45 26.60 -14.29
N GLU A 700 22.71 27.31 -15.16
CA GLU A 700 21.27 27.53 -15.01
C GLU A 700 20.46 26.24 -15.09
N ASP A 701 20.83 25.29 -15.97
CA ASP A 701 20.15 24.00 -16.07
C ASP A 701 20.40 23.17 -14.79
N VAL A 702 21.65 23.12 -14.30
CA VAL A 702 21.98 22.37 -13.06
C VAL A 702 21.18 22.91 -11.88
N SER A 703 21.09 24.23 -11.73
CA SER A 703 20.38 24.88 -10.63
C SER A 703 18.86 24.64 -10.75
N HIS A 704 18.31 24.78 -11.95
CA HIS A 704 16.88 24.54 -12.22
C HIS A 704 16.48 23.08 -12.00
N ILE A 705 17.24 22.13 -12.56
CA ILE A 705 17.01 20.69 -12.39
C ILE A 705 17.09 20.33 -10.91
N ASN A 706 18.10 20.83 -10.20
CA ASN A 706 18.27 20.60 -8.77
C ASN A 706 17.06 21.09 -7.96
N ALA A 707 16.62 22.31 -8.22
CA ALA A 707 15.44 22.89 -7.55
C ALA A 707 14.17 22.08 -7.85
N TRP A 708 13.96 21.72 -9.13
CA TRP A 708 12.78 20.97 -9.54
C TRP A 708 12.74 19.57 -8.92
N LEU A 709 13.82 18.79 -8.99
CA LEU A 709 13.89 17.45 -8.41
C LEU A 709 13.70 17.50 -6.89
N THR A 710 14.25 18.52 -6.22
CA THR A 710 14.12 18.69 -4.78
C THR A 710 12.68 19.03 -4.38
N ALA A 711 12.02 19.93 -5.11
CA ALA A 711 10.64 20.34 -4.80
C ALA A 711 9.61 19.23 -5.06
N ASN A 712 9.93 18.28 -5.95
CA ASN A 712 9.03 17.23 -6.40
C ASN A 712 9.42 15.84 -5.89
N ASN A 713 10.33 15.75 -4.90
CA ASN A 713 10.88 14.48 -4.38
C ASN A 713 11.17 13.47 -5.52
N ALA A 714 11.82 13.89 -6.59
CA ALA A 714 11.93 13.09 -7.82
C ALA A 714 13.38 12.72 -8.13
N ALA A 715 13.56 11.65 -8.89
CA ALA A 715 14.82 11.28 -9.52
C ALA A 715 14.67 11.29 -11.05
N TRP A 716 15.66 11.82 -11.77
CA TRP A 716 15.60 11.89 -13.24
C TRP A 716 16.25 10.66 -13.85
N LEU A 717 15.46 9.78 -14.47
CA LEU A 717 15.90 8.53 -15.09
C LEU A 717 16.41 8.77 -16.51
N PHE A 718 17.50 8.09 -16.88
CA PHE A 718 18.06 8.08 -18.22
C PHE A 718 18.01 6.67 -18.82
N ARG A 719 17.85 6.60 -20.15
CA ARG A 719 17.69 5.36 -20.91
C ARG A 719 18.97 4.52 -20.97
N ASP A 720 20.12 5.09 -20.63
CA ASP A 720 21.40 4.39 -20.43
C ASP A 720 21.58 3.81 -19.02
N GLY A 721 20.49 3.68 -18.23
CA GLY A 721 20.53 3.00 -16.93
C GLY A 721 21.18 3.82 -15.83
N LEU A 722 21.17 5.14 -15.97
CA LEU A 722 21.57 6.10 -14.94
C LEU A 722 20.36 6.85 -14.41
N TYR A 723 20.50 7.46 -13.25
CA TYR A 723 19.56 8.49 -12.80
C TYR A 723 20.28 9.64 -12.09
N ALA A 724 19.69 10.84 -12.13
CA ALA A 724 20.16 12.02 -11.39
C ALA A 724 19.31 12.27 -10.15
N VAL A 725 19.99 12.69 -9.08
CA VAL A 725 19.38 13.17 -7.83
C VAL A 725 19.96 14.50 -7.39
N SER A 726 19.17 15.27 -6.66
CA SER A 726 19.65 16.42 -5.89
C SER A 726 20.32 15.91 -4.60
N THR A 727 21.58 16.32 -4.37
CA THR A 727 22.32 15.97 -3.14
C THR A 727 22.63 17.18 -2.26
N ALA A 728 22.70 18.37 -2.85
CA ALA A 728 22.84 19.64 -2.17
C ALA A 728 22.34 20.77 -3.11
N PRO A 729 22.15 22.02 -2.61
CA PRO A 729 21.83 23.15 -3.48
C PRO A 729 22.83 23.29 -4.63
N ASN A 730 22.31 23.40 -5.85
CA ASN A 730 23.10 23.50 -7.09
C ASN A 730 24.05 22.31 -7.34
N GLN A 731 23.72 21.13 -6.80
CA GLN A 731 24.51 19.92 -6.95
C GLN A 731 23.64 18.74 -7.38
N LEU A 732 23.99 18.16 -8.53
CA LEU A 732 23.40 16.93 -9.04
C LEU A 732 24.41 15.79 -8.91
N GLU A 733 23.94 14.65 -8.44
CA GLU A 733 24.70 13.41 -8.45
C GLU A 733 24.02 12.41 -9.37
N ILE A 734 24.81 11.80 -10.25
CA ILE A 734 24.38 10.76 -11.19
C ILE A 734 24.78 9.42 -10.61
N ARG A 735 23.83 8.50 -10.55
CA ARG A 735 24.00 7.16 -9.99
C ARG A 735 23.60 6.10 -11.01
N SER A 736 24.16 4.91 -10.85
CA SER A 736 23.65 3.71 -11.53
C SER A 736 22.33 3.24 -10.93
N ILE A 737 21.58 2.38 -11.63
CA ILE A 737 20.39 1.69 -11.08
C ILE A 737 20.68 1.02 -9.73
N GLY A 738 21.85 0.42 -9.56
CA GLY A 738 22.30 -0.17 -8.30
C GLY A 738 22.66 0.84 -7.20
N GLY A 739 22.47 2.14 -7.44
CA GLY A 739 22.67 3.22 -6.48
C GLY A 739 24.12 3.71 -6.33
N THR A 740 25.04 3.21 -7.15
CA THR A 740 26.46 3.60 -7.08
C THR A 740 26.67 4.99 -7.70
N PRO A 741 27.25 5.98 -7.00
CA PRO A 741 27.59 7.26 -7.58
C PRO A 741 28.60 7.14 -8.73
N VAL A 742 28.30 7.78 -9.86
CA VAL A 742 29.11 7.75 -11.08
C VAL A 742 29.71 9.12 -11.39
N TRP A 743 28.90 10.16 -11.30
CA TRP A 743 29.29 11.54 -11.60
C TRP A 743 28.63 12.53 -10.65
N ARG A 744 29.22 13.71 -10.54
CA ARG A 744 28.65 14.86 -9.85
C ARG A 744 28.84 16.11 -10.69
N ALA A 745 27.78 16.90 -10.80
CA ALA A 745 27.81 18.24 -11.36
C ALA A 745 27.48 19.24 -10.25
N SER A 746 28.34 20.22 -10.02
CA SER A 746 28.13 21.28 -9.03
C SER A 746 28.37 22.66 -9.63
N VAL A 747 27.55 23.64 -9.26
CA VAL A 747 27.79 25.04 -9.65
C VAL A 747 28.66 25.71 -8.59
N GLU A 748 29.84 26.18 -9.00
CA GLU A 748 30.76 26.85 -8.09
C GLU A 748 30.23 28.25 -7.69
N PRO A 749 30.15 28.56 -6.38
CA PRO A 749 29.74 29.88 -5.91
C PRO A 749 30.66 30.98 -6.44
N GLY A 750 30.08 32.01 -7.06
CA GLY A 750 30.78 33.22 -7.52
C GLY A 750 31.33 33.16 -8.95
N THR A 751 31.72 31.99 -9.48
CA THR A 751 32.16 31.86 -10.87
C THR A 751 31.04 31.44 -11.82
N ASN A 752 29.94 30.87 -11.27
CA ASN A 752 28.84 30.28 -12.01
C ASN A 752 29.33 29.28 -13.07
N ARG A 753 30.36 28.50 -12.74
CA ARG A 753 30.89 27.42 -13.59
C ARG A 753 30.39 26.08 -13.08
N VAL A 754 30.03 25.19 -14.00
CA VAL A 754 29.72 23.81 -13.66
C VAL A 754 31.02 23.01 -13.56
N ASN A 755 31.27 22.45 -12.38
CA ASN A 755 32.34 21.51 -12.14
C ASN A 755 31.79 20.09 -12.27
N TYR A 756 32.45 19.28 -13.09
CA TYR A 756 32.12 17.86 -13.26
C TYR A 756 33.19 17.00 -12.60
N GLU A 757 32.78 16.21 -11.62
CA GLU A 757 33.61 15.28 -10.89
C GLU A 757 33.19 13.85 -11.26
N SER A 758 34.14 13.03 -11.71
CA SER A 758 33.89 11.59 -11.85
C SER A 758 34.10 10.94 -10.48
N LEU A 759 33.06 10.27 -9.99
CA LEU A 759 33.07 9.60 -8.68
C LEU A 759 33.43 8.11 -8.79
N TYR A 760 33.51 7.58 -10.01
CA TYR A 760 33.74 6.17 -10.29
C TYR A 760 35.09 5.94 -10.97
N SER A 761 35.87 5.00 -10.45
CA SER A 761 37.22 4.68 -10.94
C SER A 761 37.27 3.57 -12.01
N GLY A 762 36.14 2.95 -12.36
CA GLY A 762 36.04 1.90 -13.38
C GLY A 762 35.61 2.41 -14.76
N PRO A 763 35.39 1.51 -15.75
CA PRO A 763 34.93 1.90 -17.09
C PRO A 763 33.62 2.69 -17.00
N SER A 764 33.65 3.92 -17.51
CA SER A 764 32.68 4.98 -17.26
C SER A 764 31.33 4.84 -17.98
N THR A 765 31.07 3.72 -18.65
CA THR A 765 29.84 3.47 -19.41
C THR A 765 29.07 2.32 -18.79
N PRO A 766 27.91 2.58 -18.17
CA PRO A 766 26.89 1.57 -17.92
C PRO A 766 26.54 0.91 -19.24
N ASN A 767 26.52 -0.43 -19.26
CA ASN A 767 26.12 -1.20 -20.43
C ASN A 767 24.61 -1.51 -20.42
N LEU A 768 23.84 -0.92 -19.50
CA LEU A 768 22.41 -1.13 -19.42
C LEU A 768 21.68 -0.14 -20.32
N ARG A 769 20.93 -0.63 -21.29
CA ARG A 769 19.91 0.15 -21.99
C ARG A 769 18.55 -0.26 -21.48
N ILE A 770 17.80 0.68 -20.91
CA ILE A 770 16.41 0.45 -20.49
C ILE A 770 15.60 0.09 -21.73
N SER A 771 14.85 -1.01 -21.66
CA SER A 771 14.00 -1.46 -22.76
C SER A 771 12.90 -0.45 -23.06
N ASP A 772 12.42 -0.42 -24.31
CA ASP A 772 11.38 0.52 -24.73
C ASP A 772 10.09 0.35 -23.93
N ALA A 773 9.74 -0.89 -23.56
CA ALA A 773 8.59 -1.18 -22.71
C ALA A 773 8.72 -0.53 -21.32
N LEU A 774 9.87 -0.67 -20.66
CA LEU A 774 10.11 -0.07 -19.34
C LEU A 774 10.22 1.46 -19.41
N TRP A 775 10.85 1.98 -20.47
CA TRP A 775 10.96 3.41 -20.69
C TRP A 775 9.59 4.07 -20.91
N ASN A 776 8.76 3.46 -21.77
CA ASN A 776 7.39 3.95 -22.03
C ASN A 776 6.52 3.88 -20.77
N ARG A 777 6.70 2.85 -19.92
CA ARG A 777 6.03 2.76 -18.62
C ARG A 777 6.34 3.97 -17.73
N ALA A 778 7.61 4.38 -17.64
CA ALA A 778 8.01 5.55 -16.86
C ALA A 778 7.42 6.86 -17.45
N ILE A 779 7.38 7.00 -18.78
CA ILE A 779 6.72 8.14 -19.46
C ILE A 779 5.23 8.18 -19.14
N GLU A 780 4.54 7.05 -19.20
CA GLU A 780 3.11 6.96 -18.91
C GLU A 780 2.80 7.32 -17.45
N GLN A 781 3.62 6.85 -16.50
CA GLN A 781 3.50 7.23 -15.09
C GLN A 781 3.68 8.74 -14.89
N GLN A 782 4.71 9.33 -15.52
CA GLN A 782 4.94 10.77 -15.46
C GLN A 782 3.76 11.58 -16.04
N LYS A 783 3.16 11.12 -17.15
CA LYS A 783 1.99 11.79 -17.75
C LYS A 783 0.79 11.77 -16.80
N ARG A 784 0.51 10.64 -16.16
CA ARG A 784 -0.60 10.52 -15.20
C ARG A 784 -0.42 11.45 -14.00
N TYR A 785 0.81 11.59 -13.51
CA TYR A 785 1.13 12.56 -12.48
C TYR A 785 0.83 14.00 -12.93
N ALA A 786 1.29 14.37 -14.13
CA ALA A 786 1.00 15.69 -14.68
C ALA A 786 -0.52 15.93 -14.86
N ASP A 787 -1.28 14.90 -15.26
CA ASP A 787 -2.74 14.98 -15.36
C ASP A 787 -3.39 15.20 -13.99
N LEU A 788 -2.90 14.52 -12.94
CA LEU A 788 -3.37 14.70 -11.56
C LEU A 788 -3.11 16.13 -11.07
N GLU A 789 -1.91 16.67 -11.27
CA GLU A 789 -1.60 18.07 -10.94
C GLU A 789 -2.48 19.06 -11.72
N ASN A 790 -2.71 18.81 -13.01
CA ASN A 790 -3.53 19.68 -13.84
C ASN A 790 -4.99 19.69 -13.38
N ARG A 791 -5.51 18.56 -12.92
CA ARG A 791 -6.86 18.47 -12.32
C ARG A 791 -6.94 19.24 -11.02
N GLU A 792 -5.93 19.10 -10.16
CA GLU A 792 -5.85 19.90 -8.94
C GLU A 792 -5.91 21.40 -9.27
N LYS A 793 -5.11 21.86 -10.26
CA LYS A 793 -5.11 23.26 -10.74
C LYS A 793 -6.44 23.71 -11.35
N GLN A 794 -7.13 22.83 -12.09
CA GLN A 794 -8.42 23.13 -12.71
C GLN A 794 -9.55 23.29 -11.69
N LEU A 795 -9.54 22.53 -10.59
CA LEU A 795 -10.54 22.67 -9.53
C LEU A 795 -10.49 24.03 -8.81
N TYR A 796 -9.44 24.83 -9.03
CA TYR A 796 -9.31 26.20 -8.51
C TYR A 796 -9.79 27.29 -9.46
N MET A 797 -10.05 26.98 -10.74
CA MET A 797 -10.57 27.93 -11.73
C MET A 797 -12.08 27.84 -11.83
#